data_AF-A0AAV9GSX6-F1
#
_entry.id   AF-A0AAV9GSX6-F1
#
_cell.length_a   1.000
_cell.length_b   1.000
_cell.length_c   1.000
_cell.angle_alpha   90.00
_cell.angle_beta   90.00
_cell.angle_gamma   90.00
#
_symmetry.space_group_name_H-M   'P 1'
#
loop_
_entity.id
_entity.type
_entity.pdbx_description
1 polymer ?
#
loop_
_entity_poly.entity_id
_entity_poly.type
_entity_poly.pdbx_seq_one_letter_code
_entity_poly.pdbx_strand_id
1 'polypeptide(L)'
;MTDRTVGIWAGLRGKFVLLLLCLCQVANAFYIPGWSIKSYKESEDIPLLVNKVYSDNTQLQYAYYELPFVCPPTGQHRAGKGLFSGQSIPLNLGEVLRGDRITVSDIDLEMKHDNKCSALCSQQVTGRDIKRARQMIRDGYLVEWIVDNLPGATSFVTVDNTRKYYAAGFKLGYTENVGGRTRYLLNNHHTIVIRYRQAPGKAGNKGGQVVVGFEVYPKSVGADVRRKADGCPMDLDHVDQNFELSSNKTWEGPAEAHLTLYPEDQIDDDMVVTIPYTYSVYFREDKSIEWNRRWDLYFVNQEDGSKIHWLAIVNSLIICGLLTAIVLMIMAKTIRSDINGFRDAAEEGKSRKRKPGGKEKTGEIDGEGGISDDDEVLEDVTGWKMLHADVFRTPHNGHILAPLVGSGMQLLFTAVSLVLLSAVGVLNPSFRGGFISFAIGLFVFAGLFSGYFSARAYKTFEGQDWRRNTIITALLFPGLLFGAVFVLNLFVWAQASSTAIPFGTLIAIVFLWLCVQVPLVYVGSWYGFQKSTSWEPPTKTSSIPRQIPQQSWYTRGLRTALLAGLIPFAVIFIELLFVFQSVYQDKSGYYYVFGFLAVVSTILIVTVAEVTVMNIYVQLCSENYNWWWQSFMVGGSSAVWVFLYCVWYYFVKLHISGFLSGILFFSYSFMACCVYGLLTGTVGFLSAYAFVRRIYG
;
A
#
# COMPACT_ATOMS: atom_id res chain seq x y z
N MET A 1 50.15 22.43 -21.55
CA MET A 1 48.88 23.11 -21.18
C MET A 1 47.99 22.18 -20.32
N THR A 2 48.60 21.34 -19.49
CA THR A 2 47.95 20.17 -18.86
C THR A 2 48.03 20.13 -17.33
N ASP A 3 48.78 21.03 -16.68
CA ASP A 3 48.89 21.05 -15.21
C ASP A 3 47.92 22.01 -14.50
N ARG A 4 47.29 22.96 -15.23
CA ARG A 4 46.33 23.90 -14.61
C ARG A 4 44.92 23.34 -14.39
N THR A 5 44.55 22.26 -15.06
CA THR A 5 43.20 21.67 -14.95
C THR A 5 43.07 20.71 -13.76
N VAL A 6 44.14 20.02 -13.36
CA VAL A 6 44.11 19.06 -12.24
C VAL A 6 43.93 19.77 -10.89
N GLY A 7 44.54 20.94 -10.70
CA GLY A 7 44.40 21.73 -9.47
C GLY A 7 42.99 22.29 -9.22
N ILE A 8 42.24 22.58 -10.29
CA ILE A 8 40.88 23.14 -10.18
C ILE A 8 39.88 22.06 -9.72
N TRP A 9 40.03 20.82 -10.19
CA TRP A 9 39.17 19.70 -9.78
C TRP A 9 39.45 19.22 -8.36
N ALA A 10 40.70 19.29 -7.89
CA ALA A 10 41.06 18.98 -6.51
C ALA A 10 40.50 20.04 -5.52
N GLY A 11 40.57 21.33 -5.89
CA GLY A 11 39.98 22.41 -5.11
C GLY A 11 38.45 22.35 -5.01
N LEU A 12 37.77 21.90 -6.07
CA LEU A 12 36.31 21.71 -6.07
C LEU A 12 35.87 20.57 -5.14
N ARG A 13 36.60 19.45 -5.13
CA ARG A 13 36.34 18.34 -4.21
C ARG A 13 36.55 18.74 -2.75
N GLY A 14 37.62 19.47 -2.45
CA GLY A 14 37.88 19.99 -1.10
C GLY A 14 36.78 20.93 -0.60
N LYS A 15 36.32 21.85 -1.45
CA LYS A 15 35.20 22.77 -1.12
C LYS A 15 33.87 22.05 -0.96
N PHE A 16 33.60 21.01 -1.77
CA PHE A 16 32.38 20.22 -1.66
C PHE A 16 32.35 19.37 -0.37
N VAL A 17 33.50 18.79 0.01
CA VAL A 17 33.64 18.07 1.29
C VAL A 17 33.52 19.02 2.48
N LEU A 18 34.09 20.23 2.40
CA LEU A 18 33.92 21.25 3.45
C LEU A 18 32.47 21.72 3.57
N LEU A 19 31.77 21.88 2.44
CA LEU A 19 30.35 22.24 2.41
C LEU A 19 29.49 21.12 3.03
N LEU A 20 29.80 19.85 2.73
CA LEU A 20 29.14 18.69 3.33
C LEU A 20 29.39 18.60 4.84
N LEU A 21 30.61 18.87 5.29
CA LEU A 21 30.96 18.90 6.71
C LEU A 21 30.29 20.06 7.46
N CYS A 22 30.17 21.24 6.84
CA CYS A 22 29.41 22.36 7.39
C CYS A 22 27.91 22.07 7.45
N LEU A 23 27.34 21.39 6.44
CA LEU A 23 25.94 20.93 6.45
C LEU A 23 25.70 19.88 7.57
N CYS A 24 26.68 19.04 7.90
CA CYS A 24 26.58 18.10 9.01
C CYS A 24 26.56 18.77 10.40
N GLN A 25 27.12 19.97 10.57
CA GLN A 25 27.08 20.67 11.87
C GLN A 25 25.72 21.32 12.18
N VAL A 26 24.85 21.49 11.17
CA VAL A 26 23.47 21.97 11.35
C VAL A 26 22.49 20.82 11.58
N ALA A 27 22.96 19.57 11.56
CA ALA A 27 22.14 18.41 11.88
C ALA A 27 21.92 18.33 13.40
N ASN A 28 20.85 18.96 13.89
CA ASN A 28 20.26 18.57 15.17
C ASN A 28 20.01 17.06 15.15
N ALA A 29 20.37 16.36 16.24
CA ALA A 29 20.18 14.92 16.37
C ALA A 29 18.73 14.56 16.03
N PHE A 30 18.54 13.91 14.88
CA PHE A 30 17.21 13.58 14.37
C PHE A 30 16.64 12.45 15.23
N TYR A 31 15.59 12.74 16.00
CA TYR A 31 14.83 11.71 16.70
C TYR A 31 14.09 10.86 15.66
N ILE A 32 14.43 9.57 15.60
CA ILE A 32 13.72 8.58 14.79
C ILE A 32 12.74 7.86 15.71
N PRO A 33 11.42 8.11 15.59
CA PRO A 33 10.40 7.39 16.34
C PRO A 33 10.56 5.87 16.19
N GLY A 34 10.57 5.15 17.31
CA GLY A 34 10.73 3.69 17.34
C GLY A 34 12.16 3.17 17.47
N TRP A 35 13.18 4.02 17.25
CA TRP A 35 14.60 3.65 17.47
C TRP A 35 15.20 4.33 18.70
N SER A 36 14.75 5.55 19.03
CA SER A 36 15.20 6.28 20.22
C SER A 36 14.18 6.16 21.35
N ILE A 37 14.64 5.82 22.55
CA ILE A 37 13.82 5.70 23.76
C ILE A 37 13.61 7.10 24.34
N LYS A 38 12.36 7.54 24.43
CA LYS A 38 11.99 8.74 25.20
C LYS A 38 11.68 8.34 26.65
N SER A 39 12.48 8.86 27.58
CA SER A 39 12.28 8.64 29.02
C SER A 39 11.74 9.89 29.69
N TYR A 40 10.74 9.73 30.54
CA TYR A 40 10.10 10.77 31.32
C TYR A 40 10.54 10.70 32.79
N LYS A 41 10.76 11.84 33.43
CA LYS A 41 10.97 11.95 34.87
C LYS A 41 9.64 11.96 35.62
N GLU A 42 9.71 11.80 36.94
CA GLU A 42 8.54 11.94 37.81
C GLU A 42 8.00 13.38 37.76
N SER A 43 6.68 13.52 37.68
CA SER A 43 5.97 14.80 37.49
C SER A 43 6.35 15.56 36.21
N GLU A 44 6.92 14.88 35.20
CA GLU A 44 7.11 15.46 33.87
C GLU A 44 5.81 15.35 33.05
N ASP A 45 5.46 16.40 32.32
CA ASP A 45 4.29 16.44 31.44
C ASP A 45 4.46 15.52 30.22
N ILE A 46 3.47 14.67 29.98
CA ILE A 46 3.37 13.81 28.80
C ILE A 46 2.33 14.42 27.86
N PRO A 47 2.72 14.91 26.66
CA PRO A 47 1.75 15.49 25.74
C PRO A 47 0.82 14.40 25.19
N LEU A 48 -0.48 14.54 25.43
CA LEU A 48 -1.51 13.77 24.74
C LEU A 48 -1.84 14.44 23.41
N LEU A 49 -1.67 13.68 22.33
CA LEU A 49 -1.90 14.13 20.97
C LEU A 49 -3.21 13.55 20.47
N VAL A 50 -3.98 14.36 19.76
CA VAL A 50 -5.29 14.02 19.22
C VAL A 50 -5.21 14.14 17.70
N ASN A 51 -5.71 13.13 16.99
CA ASN A 51 -5.61 13.06 15.53
C ASN A 51 -6.97 13.22 14.85
N LYS A 52 -7.67 12.10 14.65
CA LYS A 52 -8.87 12.03 13.81
C LYS A 52 -9.83 10.97 14.30
N VAL A 53 -11.02 11.00 13.74
CA VAL A 53 -12.03 9.95 13.85
C VAL A 53 -12.13 9.18 12.55
N TYR A 54 -12.23 7.86 12.66
CA TYR A 54 -12.40 6.95 11.52
C TYR A 54 -13.48 5.93 11.85
N SER A 55 -14.14 5.37 10.84
CA SER A 55 -15.15 4.32 11.00
C SER A 55 -14.80 3.16 10.09
N ASP A 56 -15.15 1.93 10.45
CA ASP A 56 -14.98 0.76 9.58
C ASP A 56 -16.02 0.74 8.44
N ASN A 57 -17.17 1.37 8.66
CA ASN A 57 -18.30 1.43 7.72
C ASN A 57 -18.18 2.55 6.67
N THR A 58 -17.32 3.56 6.86
CA THR A 58 -17.16 4.66 5.90
C THR A 58 -15.70 4.90 5.56
N GLN A 59 -15.38 5.39 4.35
CA GLN A 59 -13.99 5.72 3.98
C GLN A 59 -13.60 7.16 4.35
N LEU A 60 -14.54 7.94 4.90
CA LEU A 60 -14.34 9.33 5.27
C LEU A 60 -13.83 9.42 6.71
N GLN A 61 -12.81 10.25 6.92
CA GLN A 61 -12.25 10.52 8.24
C GLN A 61 -12.43 12.01 8.54
N TYR A 62 -12.57 12.38 9.80
CA TYR A 62 -12.69 13.79 10.21
C TYR A 62 -11.70 14.12 11.32
N ALA A 63 -11.17 15.34 11.35
CA ALA A 63 -10.32 15.75 12.46
C ALA A 63 -11.16 15.81 13.73
N TYR A 64 -10.63 15.32 14.85
CA TYR A 64 -11.41 15.20 16.08
C TYR A 64 -11.89 16.57 16.61
N TYR A 65 -11.04 17.59 16.56
CA TYR A 65 -11.39 18.95 17.01
C TYR A 65 -12.20 19.77 15.99
N GLU A 66 -12.38 19.29 14.76
CA GLU A 66 -13.30 19.91 13.79
C GLU A 66 -14.75 19.45 14.01
N LEU A 67 -14.97 18.49 14.91
CA LEU A 67 -16.31 18.01 15.25
C LEU A 67 -17.02 19.04 16.15
N PRO A 68 -18.25 19.47 15.80
CA PRO A 68 -18.91 20.58 16.48
C PRO A 68 -19.35 20.25 17.92
N PHE A 69 -19.50 18.97 18.23
CA PHE A 69 -19.93 18.48 19.54
C PHE A 69 -18.77 18.12 20.48
N VAL A 70 -17.52 18.28 20.04
CA VAL A 70 -16.33 18.02 20.83
C VAL A 70 -15.75 19.34 21.38
N CYS A 71 -15.10 19.30 22.54
CA CYS A 71 -14.37 20.44 23.09
C CYS A 71 -13.23 20.87 22.16
N PRO A 72 -13.23 22.11 21.63
CA PRO A 72 -12.06 22.63 20.93
C PRO A 72 -10.91 22.87 21.94
N PRO A 73 -9.64 22.82 21.50
CA PRO A 73 -8.52 23.16 22.35
C PRO A 73 -8.61 24.64 22.73
N THR A 74 -8.47 24.95 24.01
CA THR A 74 -8.59 26.30 24.58
C THR A 74 -7.44 27.22 24.15
N GLY A 75 -6.31 26.65 23.72
CA GLY A 75 -5.13 27.41 23.30
C GLY A 75 -4.52 28.26 24.43
N GLN A 76 -4.90 28.01 25.68
CA GLN A 76 -4.40 28.74 26.83
C GLN A 76 -3.08 28.11 27.31
N HIS A 77 -2.01 28.89 27.24
CA HIS A 77 -0.72 28.53 27.83
C HIS A 77 -0.80 28.65 29.35
N ARG A 78 -0.99 27.54 30.08
CA ARG A 78 -0.89 27.56 31.54
C ARG A 78 0.59 27.63 31.94
N ALA A 79 0.96 28.62 32.75
CA ALA A 79 2.33 28.75 33.22
C ALA A 79 2.72 27.52 34.08
N GLY A 80 3.67 26.72 33.60
CA GLY A 80 4.13 25.50 34.26
C GLY A 80 3.33 24.22 33.95
N LYS A 81 2.31 24.28 33.08
CA LYS A 81 1.54 23.11 32.62
C LYS A 81 1.23 23.24 31.12
N GLY A 82 1.69 22.31 30.31
CA GLY A 82 1.30 22.23 28.89
C GLY A 82 1.67 23.45 28.04
N LEU A 83 2.96 23.65 27.75
CA LEU A 83 3.47 24.78 26.94
C LEU A 83 2.86 24.85 25.51
N PHE A 84 2.27 23.76 25.03
CA PHE A 84 1.94 23.54 23.61
C PHE A 84 0.47 23.23 23.33
N SER A 85 -0.45 23.48 24.28
CA SER A 85 -1.89 23.21 24.12
C SER A 85 -2.47 23.85 22.85
N GLY A 86 -3.17 23.05 22.04
CA GLY A 86 -3.79 23.49 20.78
C GLY A 86 -2.82 23.74 19.62
N GLN A 87 -1.51 23.54 19.80
CA GLN A 87 -0.55 23.64 18.69
C GLN A 87 -0.68 22.43 17.76
N SER A 88 -0.70 22.70 16.45
CA SER A 88 -0.56 21.67 15.42
C SER A 88 0.90 21.27 15.30
N ILE A 89 1.15 19.96 15.27
CA ILE A 89 2.51 19.43 15.12
C ILE A 89 2.86 19.45 13.63
N PRO A 90 4.09 19.84 13.24
CA PRO A 90 4.53 19.72 11.87
C PRO A 90 4.52 18.26 11.44
N LEU A 91 3.66 17.93 10.48
CA LEU A 91 3.48 16.59 9.94
C LEU A 91 4.46 16.32 8.79
N ASN A 92 4.90 15.08 8.66
CA ASN A 92 5.62 14.65 7.46
C ASN A 92 4.66 14.46 6.27
N LEU A 93 5.19 14.41 5.05
CA LEU A 93 4.39 14.32 3.82
C LEU A 93 3.42 13.12 3.85
N GLY A 94 3.87 11.97 4.37
CA GLY A 94 3.07 10.77 4.46
C GLY A 94 1.98 10.82 5.52
N GLU A 95 2.20 11.50 6.65
CA GLU A 95 1.16 11.78 7.65
C GLU A 95 0.06 12.68 7.05
N VAL A 96 0.46 13.72 6.32
CA VAL A 96 -0.50 14.61 5.62
C VAL A 96 -1.32 13.84 4.60
N LEU A 97 -0.68 12.97 3.80
CA LEU A 97 -1.37 12.14 2.79
C LEU A 97 -2.23 11.03 3.38
N ARG A 98 -1.91 10.56 4.59
CA ARG A 98 -2.76 9.66 5.37
C ARG A 98 -3.99 10.38 5.95
N GLY A 99 -4.08 11.71 5.82
CA GLY A 99 -5.15 12.52 6.37
C GLY A 99 -5.01 12.78 7.87
N ASP A 100 -3.78 12.73 8.40
CA ASP A 100 -3.55 13.02 9.82
C ASP A 100 -3.66 14.54 10.09
N ARG A 101 -4.22 14.86 11.24
CA ARG A 101 -4.48 16.22 11.77
C ARG A 101 -4.15 16.23 13.26
N ILE A 102 -2.85 16.10 13.55
CA ILE A 102 -2.36 15.92 14.93
C ILE A 102 -2.23 17.27 15.63
N THR A 103 -2.87 17.36 16.78
CA THR A 103 -2.90 18.55 17.64
C THR A 103 -2.69 18.14 19.10
N VAL A 104 -2.06 19.01 19.89
CA VAL A 104 -1.86 18.76 21.32
C VAL A 104 -3.16 19.08 22.08
N SER A 105 -3.62 18.15 22.91
CA SER A 105 -4.80 18.34 23.75
C SER A 105 -4.53 19.16 25.01
N ASP A 106 -5.60 19.67 25.61
CA ASP A 106 -5.60 20.33 26.93
C ASP A 106 -5.67 19.32 28.11
N ILE A 107 -5.51 18.01 27.84
CA ILE A 107 -5.52 16.98 28.88
C ILE A 107 -4.13 16.93 29.53
N ASP A 108 -4.09 17.22 30.83
CA ASP A 108 -2.86 17.22 31.60
C ASP A 108 -2.50 15.78 32.03
N LEU A 109 -1.39 15.26 31.52
CA LEU A 109 -0.82 13.98 31.95
C LEU A 109 0.53 14.23 32.64
N GLU A 110 0.55 14.13 33.97
CA GLU A 110 1.78 14.25 34.76
C GLU A 110 2.29 12.87 35.17
N MET A 111 3.54 12.54 34.85
CA MET A 111 4.06 11.19 35.09
C MET A 111 3.98 10.78 36.57
N LYS A 112 3.34 9.62 36.84
CA LYS A 112 3.02 9.05 38.18
C LYS A 112 2.00 9.84 39.02
N HIS A 113 1.30 10.81 38.44
CA HIS A 113 0.25 11.52 39.14
C HIS A 113 -1.13 11.02 38.72
N ASP A 114 -1.81 10.30 39.63
CA ASP A 114 -3.16 9.82 39.39
C ASP A 114 -4.19 10.94 39.64
N ASN A 115 -5.00 11.22 38.64
CA ASN A 115 -6.10 12.17 38.75
C ASN A 115 -7.44 11.44 38.60
N LYS A 116 -8.21 11.36 39.69
CA LYS A 116 -9.49 10.64 39.71
C LYS A 116 -10.54 11.27 38.80
N CYS A 117 -10.57 12.60 38.70
CA CYS A 117 -11.45 13.30 37.78
C CYS A 117 -11.02 14.76 37.62
N SER A 118 -10.94 15.22 36.37
CA SER A 118 -10.84 16.63 36.00
C SER A 118 -11.89 16.97 34.96
N ALA A 119 -12.47 18.17 35.07
CA ALA A 119 -13.29 18.74 34.01
C ALA A 119 -12.40 19.25 32.86
N LEU A 120 -12.82 19.00 31.62
CA LEU A 120 -12.15 19.49 30.42
C LEU A 120 -12.84 20.76 29.91
N CYS A 121 -14.10 20.62 29.47
CA CYS A 121 -14.92 21.74 29.03
C CYS A 121 -16.42 21.40 29.07
N SER A 122 -17.28 22.40 28.94
CA SER A 122 -18.71 22.22 28.66
C SER A 122 -19.04 22.81 27.29
N GLN A 123 -19.31 21.94 26.32
CA GLN A 123 -19.55 22.31 24.93
C GLN A 123 -21.04 22.54 24.71
N GLN A 124 -21.41 23.69 24.15
CA GLN A 124 -22.79 23.95 23.72
C GLN A 124 -22.97 23.49 22.27
N VAL A 125 -23.99 22.67 22.01
CA VAL A 125 -24.23 22.05 20.71
C VAL A 125 -25.64 22.35 20.22
N THR A 126 -25.81 22.51 18.91
CA THR A 126 -27.12 22.74 18.28
C THR A 126 -27.81 21.42 17.89
N GLY A 127 -29.10 21.46 17.58
CA GLY A 127 -29.85 20.28 17.12
C GLY A 127 -29.26 19.64 15.87
N ARG A 128 -28.70 20.44 14.95
CA ARG A 128 -27.99 19.96 13.74
C ARG A 128 -26.72 19.19 14.10
N ASP A 129 -25.97 19.66 15.11
CA ASP A 129 -24.76 19.00 15.58
C ASP A 129 -25.07 17.67 16.26
N ILE A 130 -26.19 17.59 16.98
CA ILE A 130 -26.68 16.36 17.60
C ILE A 130 -27.09 15.34 16.53
N LYS A 131 -27.79 15.76 15.47
CA LYS A 131 -28.09 14.89 14.30
C LYS A 131 -26.81 14.32 13.70
N ARG A 132 -25.79 15.17 13.51
CA ARG A 132 -24.46 14.74 13.02
C ARG A 132 -23.77 13.78 13.97
N ALA A 133 -23.81 14.02 15.29
CA ALA A 133 -23.26 13.13 16.31
C ALA A 133 -23.95 11.75 16.30
N ARG A 134 -25.29 11.72 16.20
CA ARG A 134 -26.07 10.47 16.07
C ARG A 134 -25.67 9.68 14.83
N GLN A 135 -25.52 10.36 13.69
CA GLN A 135 -25.07 9.71 12.46
C GLN A 135 -23.67 9.10 12.62
N MET A 136 -22.73 9.82 13.24
CA MET A 136 -21.38 9.28 13.50
C MET A 136 -21.38 8.12 14.50
N ILE A 137 -22.26 8.13 15.50
CA ILE A 137 -22.40 6.98 16.42
C ILE A 137 -22.98 5.78 15.67
N ARG A 138 -23.99 5.99 14.80
CA ARG A 138 -24.58 4.93 13.97
C ARG A 138 -23.57 4.31 13.01
N ASP A 139 -22.77 5.16 12.36
CA ASP A 139 -21.71 4.73 11.45
C ASP A 139 -20.52 4.10 12.20
N GLY A 140 -20.49 4.13 13.54
CA GLY A 140 -19.49 3.44 14.35
C GLY A 140 -18.12 4.11 14.33
N TYR A 141 -18.06 5.44 14.40
CA TYR A 141 -16.78 6.16 14.43
C TYR A 141 -15.99 5.90 15.74
N LEU A 142 -14.71 5.61 15.55
CA LEU A 142 -13.67 5.45 16.56
C LEU A 142 -12.77 6.69 16.59
N VAL A 143 -12.33 7.08 17.78
CA VAL A 143 -11.44 8.22 18.03
C VAL A 143 -10.00 7.73 18.17
N GLU A 144 -9.08 8.42 17.49
CA GLU A 144 -7.65 8.13 17.55
C GLU A 144 -6.88 9.20 18.35
N TRP A 145 -6.43 8.82 19.53
CA TRP A 145 -5.50 9.59 20.36
C TRP A 145 -4.13 8.91 20.37
N ILE A 146 -3.08 9.66 20.69
CA ILE A 146 -1.70 9.21 20.61
C ILE A 146 -0.90 9.73 21.80
N VAL A 147 -0.16 8.83 22.46
CA VAL A 147 0.81 9.16 23.51
C VAL A 147 2.10 8.43 23.23
N ASP A 148 3.23 9.13 23.19
CA ASP A 148 4.56 8.54 22.94
C ASP A 148 4.66 7.65 21.67
N ASN A 149 3.94 8.06 20.62
CA ASN A 149 3.71 7.34 19.34
C ASN A 149 2.84 6.07 19.45
N LEU A 150 2.30 5.74 20.62
CA LEU A 150 1.33 4.65 20.77
C LEU A 150 -0.09 5.17 20.55
N PRO A 151 -0.94 4.47 19.78
CA PRO A 151 -2.34 4.81 19.69
C PRO A 151 -3.06 4.45 21.00
N GLY A 152 -4.02 5.27 21.40
CA GLY A 152 -4.92 4.98 22.49
C GLY A 152 -5.78 3.79 22.13
N ALA A 153 -5.77 2.75 22.96
CA ALA A 153 -6.50 1.53 22.70
C ALA A 153 -7.53 1.22 23.78
N THR A 154 -8.63 0.60 23.33
CA THR A 154 -9.49 -0.17 24.23
C THR A 154 -8.91 -1.56 24.37
N SER A 155 -8.70 -1.98 25.62
CA SER A 155 -8.17 -3.31 25.86
C SER A 155 -9.27 -4.33 26.04
N PHE A 156 -9.10 -5.47 25.40
CA PHE A 156 -9.97 -6.63 25.56
C PHE A 156 -9.18 -7.78 26.15
N VAL A 157 -9.89 -8.67 26.82
CA VAL A 157 -9.35 -9.94 27.30
C VAL A 157 -10.01 -11.04 26.49
N THR A 158 -9.23 -12.01 26.03
CA THR A 158 -9.74 -13.22 25.35
C THR A 158 -10.77 -13.93 26.23
N VAL A 159 -11.70 -14.68 25.62
CA VAL A 159 -12.72 -15.46 26.35
C VAL A 159 -12.10 -16.37 27.42
N ASP A 160 -10.93 -16.93 27.14
CA ASP A 160 -10.21 -17.82 28.06
C ASP A 160 -9.51 -17.07 29.22
N ASN A 161 -9.61 -15.74 29.29
CA ASN A 161 -8.88 -14.87 30.22
C ASN A 161 -7.35 -15.02 30.20
N THR A 162 -6.79 -15.65 29.16
CA THR A 162 -5.36 -15.95 29.06
C THR A 162 -4.55 -14.79 28.51
N ARG A 163 -5.12 -13.97 27.61
CA ARG A 163 -4.39 -12.92 26.91
C ARG A 163 -5.19 -11.63 26.84
N LYS A 164 -4.47 -10.51 26.99
CA LYS A 164 -4.98 -9.15 26.80
C LYS A 164 -4.52 -8.66 25.42
N TYR A 165 -5.43 -8.11 24.63
CA TYR A 165 -5.11 -7.50 23.34
C TYR A 165 -5.68 -6.08 23.25
N TYR A 166 -5.06 -5.25 22.42
CA TYR A 166 -5.42 -3.85 22.25
C TYR A 166 -6.05 -3.61 20.89
N ALA A 167 -7.28 -3.08 20.89
CA ALA A 167 -7.88 -2.51 19.70
C ALA A 167 -7.55 -1.01 19.65
N ALA A 168 -6.84 -0.58 18.62
CA ALA A 168 -6.51 0.83 18.43
C ALA A 168 -7.80 1.66 18.24
N GLY A 169 -7.82 2.81 18.90
CA GLY A 169 -8.98 3.69 18.97
C GLY A 169 -10.00 3.27 20.03
N PHE A 170 -10.93 4.18 20.31
CA PHE A 170 -12.05 3.95 21.20
C PHE A 170 -13.33 4.52 20.60
N LYS A 171 -14.49 3.92 20.91
CA LYS A 171 -15.77 4.33 20.34
C LYS A 171 -16.16 5.73 20.79
N LEU A 172 -16.58 6.57 19.83
CA LEU A 172 -17.14 7.89 20.12
C LEU A 172 -18.45 7.81 20.93
N GLY A 173 -19.23 6.77 20.68
CA GLY A 173 -20.46 6.46 21.39
C GLY A 173 -20.93 5.06 21.02
N TYR A 174 -22.09 4.67 21.56
CA TYR A 174 -22.69 3.38 21.26
C TYR A 174 -24.21 3.49 21.20
N THR A 175 -24.83 2.53 20.52
CA THR A 175 -26.28 2.41 20.46
C THR A 175 -26.76 1.33 21.42
N GLU A 176 -27.88 1.58 22.07
CA GLU A 176 -28.53 0.62 22.97
C GLU A 176 -30.00 0.45 22.55
N ASN A 177 -30.43 -0.78 22.32
CA ASN A 177 -31.80 -1.09 21.94
C ASN A 177 -32.59 -1.49 23.19
N VAL A 178 -33.30 -0.54 23.79
CA VAL A 178 -34.14 -0.79 24.98
C VAL A 178 -35.60 -0.61 24.60
N GLY A 179 -36.40 -1.68 24.74
CA GLY A 179 -37.85 -1.62 24.49
C GLY A 179 -38.24 -1.29 23.04
N GLY A 180 -37.41 -1.67 22.05
CA GLY A 180 -37.65 -1.40 20.63
C GLY A 180 -37.27 0.02 20.17
N ARG A 181 -36.74 0.87 21.06
CA ARG A 181 -36.17 2.18 20.70
C ARG A 181 -34.65 2.11 20.74
N THR A 182 -34.02 2.60 19.66
CA THR A 182 -32.57 2.75 19.57
C THR A 182 -32.15 4.05 20.25
N ARG A 183 -31.49 3.95 21.41
CA ARG A 183 -30.90 5.10 22.11
C ARG A 183 -29.49 5.33 21.60
N TYR A 184 -29.16 6.58 21.32
CA TYR A 184 -27.81 6.99 20.89
C TYR A 184 -27.08 7.61 22.08
N LEU A 185 -26.06 6.92 22.59
CA LEU A 185 -25.32 7.31 23.79
C LEU A 185 -23.94 7.85 23.38
N LEU A 186 -23.61 9.05 23.83
CA LEU A 186 -22.31 9.68 23.57
C LEU A 186 -21.35 9.42 24.73
N ASN A 187 -20.10 9.10 24.42
CA ASN A 187 -19.05 9.02 25.44
C ASN A 187 -18.45 10.40 25.69
N ASN A 188 -18.61 10.89 26.91
CA ASN A 188 -18.15 12.21 27.35
C ASN A 188 -17.15 12.14 28.52
N HIS A 189 -17.06 11.00 29.21
CA HIS A 189 -16.01 10.74 30.19
C HIS A 189 -14.94 9.81 29.62
N HIS A 190 -13.67 10.17 29.76
CA HIS A 190 -12.55 9.37 29.26
C HIS A 190 -11.63 8.97 30.41
N THR A 191 -11.56 7.67 30.70
CA THR A 191 -10.59 7.12 31.65
C THR A 191 -9.33 6.71 30.91
N ILE A 192 -8.25 7.44 31.14
CA ILE A 192 -6.94 7.23 30.55
C ILE A 192 -6.10 6.40 31.53
N VAL A 193 -5.54 5.29 31.05
CA VAL A 193 -4.62 4.46 31.82
C VAL A 193 -3.30 4.36 31.06
N ILE A 194 -2.26 4.93 31.64
CA ILE A 194 -0.89 4.88 31.11
C ILE A 194 -0.15 3.75 31.82
N ARG A 195 0.27 2.74 31.04
CA ARG A 195 1.17 1.70 31.53
C ARG A 195 2.61 2.15 31.36
N TYR A 196 3.37 2.07 32.44
CA TYR A 196 4.77 2.50 32.45
C TYR A 196 5.68 1.48 33.11
N ARG A 197 6.98 1.62 32.84
CA ARG A 197 8.04 0.90 33.55
C ARG A 197 9.27 1.77 33.68
N GLN A 198 10.23 1.32 34.48
CA GLN A 198 11.55 1.95 34.53
C GLN A 198 12.27 1.78 33.18
N ALA A 199 12.89 2.87 32.73
CA ALA A 199 13.63 2.90 31.47
C ALA A 199 14.82 1.92 31.51
N PRO A 200 15.13 1.19 30.44
CA PRO A 200 16.32 0.33 30.42
C PRO A 200 17.61 1.17 30.41
N GLY A 201 18.67 0.66 31.05
CA GLY A 201 20.02 1.24 31.01
C GLY A 201 20.24 2.46 31.90
N LYS A 202 21.16 3.35 31.48
CA LYS A 202 21.58 4.53 32.27
C LYS A 202 20.45 5.52 32.54
N ALA A 203 19.41 5.55 31.70
CA ALA A 203 18.25 6.40 31.89
C ALA A 203 17.39 5.94 33.08
N GLY A 204 17.20 4.63 33.25
CA GLY A 204 16.49 4.06 34.41
C GLY A 204 17.20 4.34 35.73
N ASN A 205 18.54 4.22 35.73
CA ASN A 205 19.36 4.54 36.92
C ASN A 205 19.24 6.01 37.35
N LYS A 206 18.82 6.90 36.44
CA LYS A 206 18.53 8.32 36.72
C LYS A 206 17.06 8.57 37.10
N GLY A 207 16.29 7.52 37.37
CA GLY A 207 14.86 7.59 37.69
C GLY A 207 13.94 7.76 36.47
N GLY A 208 14.47 7.63 35.25
CA GLY A 208 13.70 7.76 34.02
C GLY A 208 12.72 6.60 33.82
N GLN A 209 11.53 6.91 33.35
CA GLN A 209 10.44 5.96 33.11
C GLN A 209 10.02 6.02 31.64
N VAL A 210 9.51 4.91 31.13
CA VAL A 210 9.06 4.79 29.73
C VAL A 210 7.62 4.30 29.69
N VAL A 211 6.87 4.82 28.71
CA VAL A 211 5.49 4.40 28.45
C VAL A 211 5.51 3.14 27.59
N VAL A 212 4.79 2.11 28.05
CA VAL A 212 4.70 0.79 27.40
C VAL A 212 3.29 0.46 26.92
N GLY A 213 2.27 1.18 27.37
CA GLY A 213 0.90 0.98 26.90
C GLY A 213 0.04 2.20 27.17
N PHE A 214 -0.91 2.44 26.27
CA PHE A 214 -1.86 3.54 26.36
C PHE A 214 -3.28 3.01 26.19
N GLU A 215 -4.01 2.95 27.30
CA GLU A 215 -5.38 2.44 27.37
C GLU A 215 -6.36 3.62 27.58
N VAL A 216 -7.48 3.60 26.86
CA VAL A 216 -8.57 4.57 27.01
C VAL A 216 -9.89 3.83 27.17
N TYR A 217 -10.58 4.06 28.27
CA TYR A 217 -11.91 3.52 28.54
C TYR A 217 -12.92 4.66 28.53
N PRO A 218 -13.71 4.79 27.45
CA PRO A 218 -14.76 5.80 27.38
C PRO A 218 -16.00 5.36 28.19
N LYS A 219 -16.64 6.32 28.85
CA LYS A 219 -17.92 6.15 29.55
C LYS A 219 -18.90 7.27 29.14
N SER A 220 -20.19 6.94 29.15
CA SER A 220 -21.27 7.90 28.94
C SER A 220 -21.83 8.35 30.30
N VAL A 221 -21.79 9.64 30.60
CA VAL A 221 -22.20 10.22 31.89
C VAL A 221 -23.27 11.28 31.65
N GLY A 222 -24.49 11.02 32.14
CA GLY A 222 -25.67 11.85 31.94
C GLY A 222 -25.55 13.29 32.47
N ALA A 223 -26.43 14.16 31.96
CA ALA A 223 -26.52 15.56 32.40
C ALA A 223 -26.98 15.69 33.85
N ASP A 224 -27.89 14.81 34.28
CA ASP A 224 -28.61 14.85 35.56
C ASP A 224 -27.81 14.30 36.75
N VAL A 225 -26.58 13.81 36.50
CA VAL A 225 -25.68 13.34 37.56
C VAL A 225 -25.21 14.52 38.41
N ARG A 226 -25.25 14.35 39.74
CA ARG A 226 -24.75 15.36 40.70
C ARG A 226 -23.26 15.61 40.45
N ARG A 227 -22.90 16.85 40.10
CA ARG A 227 -21.52 17.30 39.90
C ARG A 227 -21.00 18.11 41.09
N LYS A 228 -19.71 18.00 41.37
CA LYS A 228 -18.96 18.88 42.28
C LYS A 228 -18.82 20.27 41.67
N ALA A 229 -18.41 21.26 42.48
CA ALA A 229 -18.12 22.62 42.01
C ALA A 229 -17.08 22.65 40.88
N ASP A 230 -16.16 21.67 40.85
CA ASP A 230 -15.12 21.51 39.84
C ASP A 230 -15.61 20.85 38.54
N GLY A 231 -16.93 20.59 38.41
CA GLY A 231 -17.55 19.99 37.21
C GLY A 231 -17.49 18.45 37.14
N CYS A 232 -16.85 17.80 38.10
CA CYS A 232 -16.70 16.35 38.15
C CYS A 232 -17.93 15.63 38.73
N PRO A 233 -18.38 14.48 38.16
CA PRO A 233 -19.44 13.67 38.75
C PRO A 233 -19.03 13.14 40.14
N MET A 234 -20.02 13.03 41.05
CA MET A 234 -19.79 12.62 42.44
C MET A 234 -19.41 11.14 42.57
N ASP A 235 -20.01 10.26 41.76
CA ASP A 235 -19.66 8.84 41.62
C ASP A 235 -19.43 8.53 40.13
N LEU A 236 -18.29 7.91 39.82
CA LEU A 236 -17.90 7.47 38.47
C LEU A 236 -18.05 5.96 38.28
N ASP A 237 -18.20 5.21 39.36
CA ASP A 237 -18.28 3.76 39.37
C ASP A 237 -19.72 3.30 39.17
N HIS A 238 -20.69 4.06 39.71
CA HIS A 238 -22.12 3.88 39.45
C HIS A 238 -22.71 5.09 38.75
N VAL A 239 -22.81 5.02 37.41
CA VAL A 239 -23.49 6.04 36.62
C VAL A 239 -24.95 5.63 36.47
N ASP A 240 -25.84 6.30 37.21
CA ASP A 240 -27.28 6.00 37.21
C ASP A 240 -27.96 6.26 35.85
N GLN A 241 -27.42 7.20 35.06
CA GLN A 241 -27.97 7.59 33.76
C GLN A 241 -26.86 7.92 32.74
N ASN A 242 -26.92 7.28 31.57
CA ASN A 242 -26.04 7.55 30.44
C ASN A 242 -26.44 8.86 29.74
N PHE A 243 -25.50 9.48 29.02
CA PHE A 243 -25.77 10.68 28.22
C PHE A 243 -26.45 10.31 26.90
N GLU A 244 -27.79 10.30 26.91
CA GLU A 244 -28.57 10.09 25.70
C GLU A 244 -28.64 11.37 24.88
N LEU A 245 -28.24 11.28 23.62
CA LEU A 245 -28.51 12.30 22.62
C LEU A 245 -30.00 12.23 22.26
N SER A 246 -30.89 12.71 23.12
CA SER A 246 -32.34 12.71 22.92
C SER A 246 -32.92 14.10 22.72
N SER A 247 -34.04 14.17 21.98
CA SER A 247 -34.86 15.37 21.90
C SER A 247 -35.66 15.44 23.20
N ASN A 248 -35.27 16.30 24.13
CA ASN A 248 -36.02 16.49 25.36
C ASN A 248 -37.38 17.13 25.04
N LYS A 249 -38.38 16.29 24.81
CA LYS A 249 -39.70 16.50 25.40
C LYS A 249 -39.91 15.38 26.40
N THR A 250 -39.79 15.72 27.68
CA THR A 250 -40.37 14.95 28.77
C THR A 250 -41.84 14.72 28.44
N TRP A 251 -42.16 13.53 27.93
CA TRP A 251 -43.53 13.13 27.64
C TRP A 251 -44.20 12.77 28.97
N GLU A 252 -44.76 13.78 29.65
CA GLU A 252 -45.84 13.54 30.60
C GLU A 252 -47.09 13.20 29.79
N GLY A 253 -47.33 11.92 29.59
CA GLY A 253 -48.53 11.44 28.91
C GLY A 253 -48.77 9.96 29.23
N PRO A 254 -50.04 9.53 29.26
CA PRO A 254 -50.42 8.26 29.87
C PRO A 254 -49.77 7.09 29.14
N ALA A 255 -49.29 6.12 29.92
CA ALA A 255 -48.70 4.88 29.47
C ALA A 255 -49.77 3.97 28.86
N GLU A 256 -50.27 4.28 27.65
CA GLU A 256 -51.08 3.38 26.82
C GLU A 256 -51.32 4.04 25.44
N ALA A 257 -50.30 4.00 24.58
CA ALA A 257 -50.46 4.29 23.15
C ALA A 257 -49.40 3.55 22.32
N HIS A 258 -49.82 2.40 21.81
CA HIS A 258 -49.38 1.65 20.63
C HIS A 258 -48.09 2.06 19.87
N LEU A 259 -47.22 1.05 19.71
CA LEU A 259 -46.34 0.72 18.57
C LEU A 259 -46.54 1.55 17.30
N THR A 260 -46.06 2.80 17.31
CA THR A 260 -45.82 3.58 16.11
C THR A 260 -44.35 3.94 16.08
N LEU A 261 -43.67 3.53 15.00
CA LEU A 261 -42.33 4.01 14.68
C LEU A 261 -42.41 5.54 14.56
N TYR A 262 -41.93 6.26 15.58
CA TYR A 262 -41.67 7.69 15.44
C TYR A 262 -40.46 7.86 14.49
N PRO A 263 -40.54 8.74 13.48
CA PRO A 263 -39.39 9.02 12.62
C PRO A 263 -38.27 9.66 13.44
N GLU A 264 -37.02 9.29 13.15
CA GLU A 264 -35.79 9.78 13.81
C GLU A 264 -35.54 11.30 13.68
N ASP A 265 -36.44 12.04 13.02
CA ASP A 265 -36.19 13.35 12.40
C ASP A 265 -36.72 14.58 13.17
N GLN A 266 -37.41 14.44 14.31
CA GLN A 266 -37.92 15.59 15.07
C GLN A 266 -36.95 16.09 16.16
N ILE A 267 -35.70 16.35 15.80
CA ILE A 267 -34.84 17.26 16.59
C ILE A 267 -35.02 18.66 15.99
N ASP A 268 -35.44 19.60 16.82
CA ASP A 268 -35.50 21.02 16.47
C ASP A 268 -34.07 21.54 16.26
N ASP A 269 -33.81 22.16 15.11
CA ASP A 269 -32.46 22.57 14.72
C ASP A 269 -31.90 23.67 15.63
N ASP A 270 -32.78 24.43 16.31
CA ASP A 270 -32.45 25.53 17.21
C ASP A 270 -32.30 25.09 18.68
N MET A 271 -32.49 23.81 19.00
CA MET A 271 -32.27 23.28 20.35
C MET A 271 -30.79 23.38 20.74
N VAL A 272 -30.48 24.00 21.88
CA VAL A 272 -29.13 24.04 22.44
C VAL A 272 -29.01 23.08 23.61
N VAL A 273 -28.07 22.14 23.53
CA VAL A 273 -27.75 21.19 24.60
C VAL A 273 -26.30 21.43 25.05
N THR A 274 -26.04 21.30 26.34
CA THR A 274 -24.66 21.40 26.87
C THR A 274 -24.12 20.00 27.18
N ILE A 275 -22.98 19.66 26.57
CA ILE A 275 -22.27 18.39 26.77
C ILE A 275 -21.04 18.65 27.66
N PRO A 276 -21.05 18.19 28.91
CA PRO A 276 -19.90 18.29 29.80
C PRO A 276 -18.91 17.15 29.53
N TYR A 277 -17.66 17.50 29.26
CA TYR A 277 -16.56 16.55 29.08
C TYR A 277 -15.67 16.50 30.31
N THR A 278 -15.34 15.28 30.75
CA THR A 278 -14.47 15.04 31.90
C THR A 278 -13.48 13.92 31.57
N TYR A 279 -12.38 13.86 32.29
CA TYR A 279 -11.38 12.79 32.13
C TYR A 279 -10.81 12.35 33.47
N SER A 280 -10.30 11.13 33.51
CA SER A 280 -9.57 10.56 34.64
C SER A 280 -8.27 9.95 34.15
N VAL A 281 -7.20 10.01 34.95
CA VAL A 281 -5.85 9.57 34.58
C VAL A 281 -5.32 8.64 35.66
N TYR A 282 -4.85 7.47 35.25
CA TYR A 282 -4.24 6.49 36.13
C TYR A 282 -2.92 5.99 35.54
N PHE A 283 -1.88 5.94 36.36
CA PHE A 283 -0.58 5.37 36.01
C PHE A 283 -0.43 4.00 36.65
N ARG A 284 -0.19 2.97 35.83
CA ARG A 284 -0.01 1.59 36.29
C ARG A 284 1.36 1.08 35.88
N GLU A 285 2.15 0.62 36.85
CA GLU A 285 3.45 0.02 36.54
C GLU A 285 3.25 -1.39 35.98
N ASP A 286 3.86 -1.69 34.82
CA ASP A 286 3.82 -3.00 34.20
C ASP A 286 5.23 -3.45 33.78
N LYS A 287 5.74 -4.48 34.46
CA LYS A 287 7.09 -5.02 34.24
C LYS A 287 7.14 -6.15 33.21
N SER A 288 5.99 -6.64 32.76
CA SER A 288 5.90 -7.77 31.83
C SER A 288 6.29 -7.39 30.39
N ILE A 289 6.07 -6.14 30.00
CA ILE A 289 6.26 -5.64 28.64
C ILE A 289 7.59 -4.88 28.54
N GLU A 290 8.45 -5.27 27.61
CA GLU A 290 9.64 -4.51 27.24
C GLU A 290 9.32 -3.36 26.29
N TRP A 291 10.08 -2.26 26.36
CA TRP A 291 9.82 -1.07 25.53
C TRP A 291 9.93 -1.36 24.03
N ASN A 292 10.85 -2.24 23.61
CA ASN A 292 10.99 -2.69 22.22
C ASN A 292 9.77 -3.50 21.72
N ARG A 293 9.06 -4.19 22.63
CA ARG A 293 7.90 -5.07 22.36
C ARG A 293 6.55 -4.42 22.67
N ARG A 294 6.55 -3.12 23.00
CA ARG A 294 5.33 -2.39 23.39
C ARG A 294 4.23 -2.37 22.31
N TRP A 295 4.62 -2.57 21.05
CA TRP A 295 3.69 -2.64 19.92
C TRP A 295 3.04 -4.02 19.75
N ASP A 296 3.61 -5.09 20.32
CA ASP A 296 3.13 -6.46 20.13
C ASP A 296 1.67 -6.64 20.60
N LEU A 297 1.26 -5.90 21.64
CA LEU A 297 -0.11 -5.90 22.18
C LEU A 297 -1.15 -5.37 21.18
N TYR A 298 -0.73 -4.53 20.23
CA TYR A 298 -1.59 -3.97 19.19
C TYR A 298 -1.67 -4.89 17.95
N PHE A 299 -0.84 -5.93 17.87
CA PHE A 299 -0.74 -6.84 16.72
C PHE A 299 -1.33 -8.23 16.97
N VAL A 300 -1.91 -8.49 18.15
CA VAL A 300 -2.36 -9.83 18.58
C VAL A 300 -3.39 -10.46 17.63
N ASN A 301 -4.30 -9.67 17.02
CA ASN A 301 -5.25 -10.18 16.04
C ASN A 301 -4.58 -10.77 14.77
N GLN A 302 -3.32 -10.42 14.49
CA GLN A 302 -2.54 -10.94 13.37
C GLN A 302 -1.69 -12.17 13.75
N GLU A 303 -1.42 -12.42 15.03
CA GLU A 303 -0.62 -13.57 15.48
C GLU A 303 -1.33 -14.91 15.22
N ASP A 304 -2.65 -14.96 15.42
CA ASP A 304 -3.46 -16.14 15.09
C ASP A 304 -3.48 -16.41 13.57
N GLY A 305 -3.22 -15.37 12.76
CA GLY A 305 -3.04 -15.46 11.30
C GLY A 305 -1.70 -16.02 10.86
N SER A 306 -0.68 -16.09 11.73
CA SER A 306 0.68 -16.56 11.35
C SER A 306 0.69 -17.97 10.75
N LYS A 307 -0.16 -18.87 11.27
CA LYS A 307 -0.34 -20.23 10.72
C LYS A 307 -0.91 -20.19 9.30
N ILE A 308 -1.84 -19.27 9.05
CA ILE A 308 -2.47 -19.11 7.74
C ILE A 308 -1.47 -18.50 6.76
N HIS A 309 -0.64 -17.53 7.17
CA HIS A 309 0.45 -16.99 6.36
C HIS A 309 1.46 -18.07 5.94
N TRP A 310 1.84 -18.97 6.84
CA TRP A 310 2.73 -20.08 6.48
C TRP A 310 2.07 -21.05 5.48
N LEU A 311 0.80 -21.41 5.70
CA LEU A 311 0.04 -22.24 4.76
C LEU A 311 -0.07 -21.59 3.37
N ALA A 312 -0.27 -20.26 3.33
CA ALA A 312 -0.28 -19.49 2.10
C ALA A 312 1.04 -19.62 1.34
N ILE A 313 2.16 -19.38 2.01
CA ILE A 313 3.50 -19.47 1.41
C ILE A 313 3.75 -20.89 0.87
N VAL A 314 3.42 -21.92 1.63
CA VAL A 314 3.61 -23.32 1.18
C VAL A 314 2.79 -23.61 -0.08
N ASN A 315 1.51 -23.20 -0.11
CA ASN A 315 0.66 -23.38 -1.28
C ASN A 315 1.22 -22.65 -2.51
N SER A 316 1.65 -21.40 -2.33
CA SER A 316 2.25 -20.58 -3.40
C SER A 316 3.57 -21.16 -3.91
N LEU A 317 4.39 -21.74 -3.03
CA LEU A 317 5.62 -22.45 -3.41
C LEU A 317 5.35 -23.73 -4.18
N ILE A 318 4.29 -24.49 -3.87
CA ILE A 318 3.91 -25.68 -4.63
C ILE A 318 3.52 -25.28 -6.07
N ILE A 319 2.67 -24.26 -6.23
CA ILE A 319 2.24 -23.79 -7.55
C ILE A 319 3.44 -23.27 -8.36
N CYS A 320 4.28 -22.43 -7.75
CA CYS A 320 5.50 -21.95 -8.39
C CYS A 320 6.45 -23.10 -8.74
N GLY A 321 6.67 -24.06 -7.85
CA GLY A 321 7.49 -25.25 -8.11
C GLY A 321 7.01 -26.07 -9.31
N LEU A 322 5.70 -26.28 -9.44
CA LEU A 322 5.14 -26.97 -10.61
C LEU A 322 5.37 -26.19 -11.92
N LEU A 323 5.25 -24.86 -11.88
CA LEU A 323 5.54 -24.00 -13.04
C LEU A 323 7.02 -23.99 -13.41
N THR A 324 7.92 -23.92 -12.42
CA THR A 324 9.36 -24.03 -12.65
C THR A 324 9.70 -25.34 -13.38
N ALA A 325 9.08 -26.46 -13.01
CA ALA A 325 9.31 -27.77 -13.64
C ALA A 325 8.87 -27.77 -15.11
N ILE A 326 7.73 -27.15 -15.43
CA ILE A 326 7.25 -27.00 -16.81
C ILE A 326 8.20 -26.12 -17.63
N VAL A 327 8.63 -24.98 -17.09
CA VAL A 327 9.57 -24.08 -17.77
C VAL A 327 10.94 -24.75 -17.98
N LEU A 328 11.43 -25.48 -16.98
CA LEU A 328 12.66 -26.28 -17.09
C LEU A 328 12.53 -27.37 -18.16
N MET A 329 11.38 -28.04 -18.25
CA MET A 329 11.12 -29.00 -19.33
C MET A 329 11.16 -28.32 -20.70
N ILE A 330 10.55 -27.14 -20.85
CA ILE A 330 10.60 -26.35 -22.09
C ILE A 330 12.04 -25.96 -22.44
N MET A 331 12.82 -25.45 -21.47
CA MET A 331 14.24 -25.11 -21.68
C MET A 331 15.10 -26.34 -22.00
N ALA A 332 14.89 -27.46 -21.32
CA ALA A 332 15.63 -28.70 -21.59
C ALA A 332 15.27 -29.26 -22.98
N LYS A 333 14.00 -29.21 -23.37
CA LYS A 333 13.52 -29.65 -24.69
C LYS A 333 14.08 -28.79 -25.81
N THR A 334 14.10 -27.46 -25.64
CA THR A 334 14.69 -26.53 -26.62
C THR A 334 16.19 -26.74 -26.78
N ILE A 335 16.95 -26.90 -25.69
CA ILE A 335 18.39 -27.20 -25.74
C ILE A 335 18.67 -28.56 -26.41
N ARG A 336 17.91 -29.62 -26.09
CA ARG A 336 18.09 -30.94 -26.74
C ARG A 336 17.81 -30.89 -28.24
N SER A 337 16.77 -30.17 -28.64
CA SER A 337 16.44 -29.95 -30.05
C SER A 337 17.56 -29.21 -30.80
N ASP A 338 18.26 -28.28 -30.14
CA ASP A 338 19.39 -27.56 -30.71
C ASP A 338 20.65 -28.43 -30.85
N ILE A 339 20.98 -29.24 -29.83
CA ILE A 339 22.11 -30.19 -29.88
C ILE A 339 21.93 -31.24 -30.98
N ASN A 340 20.72 -31.79 -31.11
CA ASN A 340 20.43 -32.76 -32.17
C ASN A 340 20.57 -32.13 -33.55
N GLY A 341 20.03 -30.91 -33.75
CA GLY A 341 20.23 -30.17 -35.00
C GLY A 341 21.70 -29.91 -35.34
N PHE A 342 22.55 -29.64 -34.34
CA PHE A 342 23.98 -29.47 -34.56
C PHE A 342 24.69 -30.80 -34.89
N ARG A 343 24.26 -31.92 -34.30
CA ARG A 343 24.77 -33.26 -34.63
C ARG A 343 24.40 -33.65 -36.06
N ASP A 344 23.16 -33.41 -36.46
CA ASP A 344 22.66 -33.73 -37.80
C ASP A 344 23.40 -32.90 -38.86
N ALA A 345 23.59 -31.58 -38.63
CA ALA A 345 24.39 -30.73 -39.49
C ALA A 345 25.87 -31.16 -39.58
N ALA A 346 26.44 -31.68 -38.48
CA ALA A 346 27.81 -32.20 -38.46
C ALA A 346 27.95 -33.55 -39.19
N GLU A 347 26.92 -34.39 -39.20
CA GLU A 347 26.88 -35.65 -39.95
C GLU A 347 26.67 -35.39 -41.45
N GLU A 348 25.81 -34.45 -41.85
CA GLU A 348 25.67 -34.02 -43.24
C GLU A 348 26.95 -33.38 -43.80
N GLY A 349 27.65 -32.59 -42.98
CA GLY A 349 28.97 -32.03 -43.32
C GLY A 349 30.05 -33.09 -43.56
N LYS A 350 29.94 -34.27 -42.94
CA LYS A 350 30.82 -35.42 -43.20
C LYS A 350 30.40 -36.22 -44.45
N SER A 351 29.10 -36.37 -44.70
CA SER A 351 28.57 -37.08 -45.87
C SER A 351 28.84 -36.35 -47.20
N ARG A 352 28.96 -35.01 -47.20
CA ARG A 352 29.31 -34.24 -48.41
C ARG A 352 30.79 -34.35 -48.84
N LYS A 353 31.69 -34.94 -48.03
CA LYS A 353 33.11 -35.13 -48.38
C LYS A 353 33.46 -36.52 -48.94
N ARG A 354 32.49 -37.42 -49.17
CA ARG A 354 32.73 -38.72 -49.80
C ARG A 354 31.73 -39.00 -50.93
N LYS A 355 32.10 -38.64 -52.16
CA LYS A 355 31.93 -39.45 -53.40
C LYS A 355 32.32 -38.65 -54.65
N PRO A 356 33.39 -39.04 -55.37
CA PRO A 356 33.44 -38.94 -56.82
C PRO A 356 33.14 -40.33 -57.42
N GLY A 357 32.31 -40.39 -58.47
CA GLY A 357 32.10 -41.60 -59.28
C GLY A 357 30.66 -42.12 -59.26
N GLY A 358 29.98 -42.02 -60.41
CA GLY A 358 28.56 -42.33 -60.56
C GLY A 358 28.21 -43.78 -60.89
N LYS A 359 26.90 -44.02 -60.99
CA LYS A 359 26.19 -44.80 -62.03
C LYS A 359 24.70 -44.81 -61.72
N GLU A 360 23.89 -44.61 -62.76
CA GLU A 360 22.45 -44.85 -62.78
C GLU A 360 22.10 -46.27 -62.36
N LYS A 361 20.96 -46.44 -61.69
CA LYS A 361 20.05 -47.58 -61.87
C LYS A 361 18.63 -47.19 -61.44
N THR A 362 17.73 -47.31 -62.40
CA THR A 362 16.27 -47.43 -62.27
C THR A 362 15.88 -48.71 -61.51
N GLY A 363 14.78 -48.66 -60.76
CA GLY A 363 14.18 -49.83 -60.10
C GLY A 363 13.11 -49.45 -59.07
N GLU A 364 11.86 -49.46 -59.54
CA GLU A 364 10.61 -49.85 -58.88
C GLU A 364 10.19 -49.41 -57.46
N ILE A 365 8.87 -49.22 -57.40
CA ILE A 365 7.96 -48.85 -56.33
C ILE A 365 7.93 -49.96 -55.27
N ASP A 366 8.01 -49.58 -53.99
CA ASP A 366 7.19 -50.15 -52.91
C ASP A 366 7.46 -49.45 -51.58
N GLY A 367 6.39 -49.28 -50.79
CA GLY A 367 6.47 -49.06 -49.36
C GLY A 367 5.87 -47.74 -48.89
N GLU A 368 4.60 -47.81 -48.51
CA GLU A 368 3.93 -46.88 -47.60
C GLU A 368 4.85 -46.53 -46.41
N GLY A 369 5.42 -45.33 -46.44
CA GLY A 369 5.99 -44.70 -45.26
C GLY A 369 4.84 -44.05 -44.50
N GLY A 370 4.23 -44.79 -43.56
CA GLY A 370 3.36 -44.20 -42.56
C GLY A 370 4.11 -43.07 -41.86
N ILE A 371 3.63 -41.84 -42.04
CA ILE A 371 4.02 -40.70 -41.22
C ILE A 371 3.68 -41.12 -39.78
N SER A 372 4.70 -41.22 -38.93
CA SER A 372 4.49 -41.55 -37.54
C SER A 372 3.81 -40.37 -36.85
N ASP A 373 2.81 -40.61 -36.00
CA ASP A 373 2.16 -39.56 -35.20
C ASP A 373 3.20 -38.73 -34.38
N ASP A 374 4.36 -39.32 -34.09
CA ASP A 374 5.47 -38.65 -33.43
C ASP A 374 6.14 -37.57 -34.31
N ASP A 375 6.16 -37.72 -35.64
CA ASP A 375 6.70 -36.73 -36.58
C ASP A 375 5.74 -35.54 -36.76
N GLU A 376 4.42 -35.77 -36.78
CA GLU A 376 3.42 -34.69 -36.80
C GLU A 376 3.46 -33.86 -35.49
N VAL A 377 3.62 -34.54 -34.34
CA VAL A 377 3.82 -33.89 -33.04
C VAL A 377 5.17 -33.17 -32.95
N LEU A 378 6.20 -33.63 -33.68
CA LEU A 378 7.50 -32.95 -33.74
C LEU A 378 7.48 -31.74 -34.68
N GLU A 379 6.78 -31.81 -35.82
CA GLU A 379 6.61 -30.68 -36.75
C GLU A 379 5.83 -29.53 -36.10
N ASP A 380 4.72 -29.83 -35.40
CA ASP A 380 3.94 -28.84 -34.62
C ASP A 380 4.75 -28.19 -33.48
N VAL A 381 5.79 -28.87 -32.99
CA VAL A 381 6.67 -28.38 -31.91
C VAL A 381 7.84 -27.53 -32.43
N THR A 382 8.15 -27.55 -33.74
CA THR A 382 9.23 -26.75 -34.35
C THR A 382 8.82 -25.37 -34.85
N GLY A 383 7.54 -25.00 -34.74
CA GLY A 383 6.96 -23.75 -35.26
C GLY A 383 7.75 -22.48 -34.92
N TRP A 384 8.33 -22.42 -33.71
CA TRP A 384 9.12 -21.28 -33.28
C TRP A 384 10.41 -21.11 -34.08
N LYS A 385 11.10 -22.19 -34.49
CA LYS A 385 12.36 -22.11 -35.25
C LYS A 385 12.18 -21.38 -36.57
N MET A 386 11.01 -21.55 -37.19
CA MET A 386 10.70 -20.93 -38.46
C MET A 386 10.48 -19.40 -38.38
N LEU A 387 10.33 -18.84 -37.17
CA LEU A 387 10.12 -17.41 -36.95
C LEU A 387 11.42 -16.61 -36.80
N HIS A 388 12.59 -17.24 -36.95
CA HIS A 388 13.92 -16.62 -36.77
C HIS A 388 14.07 -15.28 -37.53
N ALA A 389 13.42 -15.12 -38.68
CA ALA A 389 13.48 -13.91 -39.51
C ALA A 389 12.40 -12.85 -39.19
N ASP A 390 11.44 -13.10 -38.29
CA ASP A 390 10.32 -12.17 -38.01
C ASP A 390 10.12 -11.85 -36.51
N VAL A 391 10.72 -12.63 -35.60
CA VAL A 391 10.55 -12.49 -34.13
C VAL A 391 10.91 -11.10 -33.58
N PHE A 392 11.94 -10.46 -34.11
CA PHE A 392 12.44 -9.17 -33.62
C PHE A 392 11.90 -7.96 -34.39
N ARG A 393 10.82 -8.12 -35.15
CA ARG A 393 10.14 -6.99 -35.80
C ARG A 393 9.66 -5.97 -34.77
N THR A 394 9.74 -4.70 -35.14
CA THR A 394 9.28 -3.58 -34.31
C THR A 394 7.81 -3.76 -33.93
N PRO A 395 7.44 -3.62 -32.65
CA PRO A 395 6.06 -3.75 -32.22
C PRO A 395 5.18 -2.63 -32.78
N HIS A 396 3.93 -2.95 -33.09
CA HIS A 396 2.92 -1.94 -33.37
C HIS A 396 2.82 -0.96 -32.18
N ASN A 397 2.80 0.35 -32.40
CA ASN A 397 2.78 1.36 -31.33
C ASN A 397 3.89 1.22 -30.26
N GLY A 398 5.11 0.82 -30.65
CA GLY A 398 6.26 0.71 -29.74
C GLY A 398 6.61 1.99 -28.96
N HIS A 399 6.20 3.16 -29.46
CA HIS A 399 6.34 4.45 -28.79
C HIS A 399 5.51 4.61 -27.51
N ILE A 400 4.50 3.76 -27.27
CA ILE A 400 3.73 3.72 -26.01
C ILE A 400 4.25 2.58 -25.12
N LEU A 401 4.60 1.44 -25.71
CA LEU A 401 5.10 0.28 -24.98
C LEU A 401 6.39 0.61 -24.20
N ALA A 402 7.33 1.34 -24.82
CA ALA A 402 8.58 1.73 -24.16
C ALA A 402 8.36 2.60 -22.90
N PRO A 403 7.54 3.68 -22.93
CA PRO A 403 7.15 4.42 -21.73
C PRO A 403 6.43 3.60 -20.67
N LEU A 404 5.58 2.64 -21.05
CA LEU A 404 4.88 1.75 -20.10
C LEU A 404 5.86 0.83 -19.38
N VAL A 405 6.81 0.24 -20.10
CA VAL A 405 7.89 -0.59 -19.53
C VAL A 405 8.80 0.24 -18.61
N GLY A 406 9.14 1.47 -19.00
CA GLY A 406 9.87 2.40 -18.13
C GLY A 406 9.13 2.71 -16.84
N SER A 407 7.84 3.06 -16.95
CA SER A 407 6.98 3.37 -15.80
C SER A 407 6.82 2.16 -14.88
N GLY A 408 6.65 0.95 -15.43
CA GLY A 408 6.58 -0.26 -14.61
C GLY A 408 7.91 -0.62 -13.96
N MET A 409 9.06 -0.30 -14.57
CA MET A 409 10.36 -0.46 -13.92
C MET A 409 10.54 0.54 -12.77
N GLN A 410 10.03 1.76 -12.91
CA GLN A 410 9.96 2.75 -11.83
C GLN A 410 9.19 2.21 -10.63
N LEU A 411 8.02 1.63 -10.88
CA LEU A 411 7.16 1.03 -9.87
C LEU A 411 7.81 -0.21 -9.24
N LEU A 412 8.44 -1.06 -10.04
CA LEU A 412 9.13 -2.25 -9.56
C LEU A 412 10.28 -1.90 -8.61
N PHE A 413 11.13 -0.92 -9.00
CA PHE A 413 12.20 -0.46 -8.12
C PHE A 413 11.64 0.12 -6.81
N THR A 414 10.56 0.89 -6.89
CA THR A 414 9.91 1.50 -5.72
C THR A 414 9.34 0.41 -4.79
N ALA A 415 8.58 -0.54 -5.33
CA ALA A 415 7.95 -1.62 -4.58
C ALA A 415 8.98 -2.55 -3.92
N VAL A 416 9.98 -3.01 -4.67
CA VAL A 416 11.04 -3.88 -4.14
C VAL A 416 11.83 -3.16 -3.04
N SER A 417 12.21 -1.89 -3.26
CA SER A 417 12.96 -1.12 -2.26
C SER A 417 12.14 -0.88 -0.99
N LEU A 418 10.85 -0.56 -1.11
CA LEU A 418 9.96 -0.38 0.05
C LEU A 418 9.80 -1.66 0.84
N VAL A 419 9.51 -2.78 0.16
CA VAL A 419 9.32 -4.08 0.80
C VAL A 419 10.61 -4.52 1.51
N LEU A 420 11.78 -4.30 0.90
CA LEU A 420 13.08 -4.60 1.52
C LEU A 420 13.34 -3.72 2.75
N LEU A 421 13.12 -2.40 2.66
CA LEU A 421 13.30 -1.49 3.80
C LEU A 421 12.35 -1.79 4.95
N SER A 422 11.11 -2.19 4.64
CA SER A 422 10.14 -2.64 5.64
C SER A 422 10.53 -3.99 6.25
N ALA A 423 11.00 -4.96 5.44
CA ALA A 423 11.41 -6.28 5.93
C ALA A 423 12.66 -6.22 6.82
N VAL A 424 13.60 -5.29 6.54
CA VAL A 424 14.77 -5.03 7.40
C VAL A 424 14.38 -4.31 8.71
N GLY A 425 13.17 -3.73 8.79
CA GLY A 425 12.68 -3.03 9.97
C GLY A 425 13.06 -1.54 10.04
N VAL A 426 13.56 -0.96 8.94
CA VAL A 426 13.82 0.48 8.83
C VAL A 426 12.50 1.25 8.86
N LEU A 427 11.49 0.74 8.15
CA LEU A 427 10.13 1.29 8.15
C LEU A 427 9.29 0.60 9.23
N ASN A 428 9.63 0.86 10.50
CA ASN A 428 8.86 0.38 11.64
C ASN A 428 7.49 1.10 11.71
N PRO A 429 6.37 0.43 12.04
CA PRO A 429 5.07 1.07 12.28
C PRO A 429 5.09 2.26 13.24
N SER A 430 6.07 2.30 14.15
CA SER A 430 6.35 3.43 15.05
C SER A 430 6.63 4.74 14.31
N PHE A 431 7.15 4.69 13.08
CA PHE A 431 7.39 5.86 12.26
C PHE A 431 6.16 6.15 11.39
N ARG A 432 5.24 6.91 11.98
CA ARG A 432 3.95 7.27 11.37
C ARG A 432 4.13 8.05 10.07
N GLY A 433 3.37 7.67 9.04
CA GLY A 433 3.49 8.24 7.69
C GLY A 433 4.82 7.95 6.98
N GLY A 434 5.74 7.21 7.61
CA GLY A 434 7.04 6.89 7.05
C GLY A 434 6.96 6.10 5.76
N PHE A 435 6.14 5.05 5.74
CA PHE A 435 5.95 4.20 4.56
C PHE A 435 5.57 5.02 3.31
N ILE A 436 4.60 5.94 3.43
CA ILE A 436 4.14 6.78 2.31
C ILE A 436 5.21 7.82 1.93
N SER A 437 5.86 8.44 2.92
CA SER A 437 6.92 9.43 2.68
C SER A 437 8.10 8.83 1.91
N PHE A 438 8.58 7.65 2.35
CA PHE A 438 9.64 6.92 1.67
C PHE A 438 9.19 6.40 0.30
N ALA A 439 7.92 6.00 0.15
CA ALA A 439 7.39 5.57 -1.14
C ALA A 439 7.46 6.68 -2.20
N ILE A 440 7.08 7.90 -1.84
CA ILE A 440 7.17 9.06 -2.75
C ILE A 440 8.63 9.41 -3.04
N GLY A 441 9.50 9.44 -2.02
CA GLY A 441 10.92 9.72 -2.22
C GLY A 441 11.60 8.71 -3.14
N LEU A 442 11.35 7.41 -2.92
CA LEU A 442 11.85 6.33 -3.77
C LEU A 442 11.26 6.39 -5.17
N PHE A 443 9.98 6.72 -5.31
CA PHE A 443 9.33 6.87 -6.61
C PHE A 443 9.96 7.98 -7.45
N VAL A 444 10.28 9.14 -6.85
CA VAL A 444 10.97 10.24 -7.53
C VAL A 444 12.36 9.82 -7.98
N PHE A 445 13.13 9.19 -7.10
CA PHE A 445 14.47 8.69 -7.42
C PHE A 445 14.42 7.61 -8.51
N ALA A 446 13.42 6.74 -8.46
CA ALA A 446 13.19 5.69 -9.45
C ALA A 446 12.91 6.24 -10.87
N GLY A 447 12.59 7.53 -11.00
CA GLY A 447 12.47 8.22 -12.29
C GLY A 447 13.72 8.07 -13.17
N LEU A 448 14.93 7.97 -12.57
CA LEU A 448 16.16 7.71 -13.30
C LEU A 448 16.11 6.35 -14.04
N PHE A 449 15.69 5.29 -13.35
CA PHE A 449 15.55 3.96 -13.95
C PHE A 449 14.43 3.93 -14.98
N SER A 450 13.32 4.65 -14.72
CA SER A 450 12.22 4.82 -15.68
C SER A 450 12.69 5.33 -17.03
N GLY A 451 13.44 6.44 -17.02
CA GLY A 451 14.02 7.03 -18.22
C GLY A 451 15.01 6.11 -18.91
N TYR A 452 15.88 5.44 -18.16
CA TYR A 452 16.90 4.53 -18.69
C TYR A 452 16.28 3.35 -19.45
N PHE A 453 15.35 2.62 -18.84
CA PHE A 453 14.73 1.45 -19.46
C PHE A 453 13.79 1.84 -20.61
N SER A 454 13.03 2.93 -20.47
CA SER A 454 12.18 3.44 -21.55
C SER A 454 12.99 3.83 -22.78
N ALA A 455 14.05 4.62 -22.62
CA ALA A 455 14.88 5.06 -23.74
C ALA A 455 15.60 3.90 -24.43
N ARG A 456 16.05 2.90 -23.67
CA ARG A 456 16.72 1.71 -24.20
C ARG A 456 15.75 0.80 -24.97
N ALA A 457 14.55 0.59 -24.46
CA ALA A 457 13.49 -0.12 -25.18
C ALA A 457 13.09 0.63 -26.46
N TYR A 458 12.92 1.96 -26.38
CA TYR A 458 12.57 2.80 -27.53
C TYR A 458 13.63 2.77 -28.63
N LYS A 459 14.92 2.79 -28.26
CA LYS A 459 16.04 2.62 -29.20
C LYS A 459 16.04 1.25 -29.86
N THR A 460 15.62 0.21 -29.13
CA THR A 460 15.47 -1.16 -29.67
C THR A 460 14.32 -1.25 -30.67
N PHE A 461 13.29 -0.42 -30.54
CA PHE A 461 12.19 -0.30 -31.49
C PHE A 461 12.48 0.66 -32.67
N GLU A 462 13.76 0.96 -32.92
CA GLU A 462 14.21 1.86 -34.00
C GLU A 462 13.68 3.31 -33.90
N GLY A 463 13.28 3.73 -32.70
CA GLY A 463 12.78 5.09 -32.44
C GLY A 463 13.89 6.15 -32.50
N GLN A 464 13.65 7.23 -33.25
CA GLN A 464 14.61 8.33 -33.43
C GLN A 464 14.42 9.45 -32.39
N ASP A 465 13.17 9.78 -32.04
CA ASP A 465 12.82 10.95 -31.22
C ASP A 465 12.84 10.66 -29.71
N TRP A 466 14.03 10.43 -29.14
CA TRP A 466 14.17 10.08 -27.72
C TRP A 466 13.64 11.16 -26.77
N ARG A 467 13.68 12.45 -27.16
CA ARG A 467 13.14 13.57 -26.36
C ARG A 467 11.64 13.45 -26.16
N ARG A 468 10.90 13.13 -27.23
CA ARG A 468 9.45 12.94 -27.17
C ARG A 468 9.10 11.72 -26.31
N ASN A 469 9.83 10.62 -26.47
CA ASN A 469 9.68 9.43 -25.64
C ASN A 469 9.90 9.73 -24.13
N THR A 470 10.89 10.57 -23.82
CA THR A 470 11.17 11.01 -22.44
C THR A 470 9.99 11.76 -21.84
N ILE A 471 9.44 12.73 -22.56
CA ILE A 471 8.29 13.53 -22.09
C ILE A 471 7.08 12.63 -21.84
N ILE A 472 6.80 11.70 -22.75
CA ILE A 472 5.70 10.73 -22.58
C ILE A 472 5.96 9.86 -21.34
N THR A 473 7.19 9.36 -21.14
CA THR A 473 7.55 8.53 -19.98
C THR A 473 7.38 9.30 -18.67
N ALA A 474 7.79 10.58 -18.63
CA ALA A 474 7.74 11.39 -17.42
C ALA A 474 6.32 11.86 -17.05
N LEU A 475 5.43 11.99 -18.04
CA LEU A 475 4.10 12.57 -17.86
C LEU A 475 2.95 11.55 -17.87
N LEU A 476 3.06 10.45 -18.63
CA LEU A 476 1.94 9.54 -18.85
C LEU A 476 1.44 8.91 -17.55
N PHE A 477 2.28 8.13 -16.87
CA PHE A 477 1.85 7.43 -15.66
C PHE A 477 1.70 8.38 -14.45
N PRO A 478 2.70 9.22 -14.09
CA PRO A 478 2.55 10.12 -12.95
C PRO A 478 1.45 11.16 -13.14
N GLY A 479 1.25 11.65 -14.37
CA GLY A 479 0.20 12.63 -14.68
C GLY A 479 -1.20 12.04 -14.63
N LEU A 480 -1.40 10.81 -15.11
CA LEU A 480 -2.67 10.10 -14.96
C LEU A 480 -2.98 9.82 -13.48
N LEU A 481 -1.98 9.39 -12.70
CA LEU A 481 -2.14 9.15 -11.26
C LEU A 481 -2.50 10.45 -10.52
N PHE A 482 -1.76 11.53 -10.78
CA PHE A 482 -2.04 12.83 -10.17
C PHE A 482 -3.42 13.35 -10.58
N GLY A 483 -3.80 13.24 -11.85
CA GLY A 483 -5.12 13.65 -12.35
C GLY A 483 -6.26 12.88 -11.66
N ALA A 484 -6.13 11.56 -11.51
CA ALA A 484 -7.11 10.74 -10.81
C ALA A 484 -7.21 11.12 -9.32
N VAL A 485 -6.07 11.25 -8.63
CA VAL A 485 -6.03 11.68 -7.22
C VAL A 485 -6.61 13.08 -7.04
N PHE A 486 -6.33 14.01 -7.95
CA PHE A 486 -6.87 15.36 -7.92
C PHE A 486 -8.40 15.37 -8.04
N VAL A 487 -8.96 14.60 -8.98
CA VAL A 487 -10.43 14.47 -9.13
C VAL A 487 -11.06 13.87 -7.86
N LEU A 488 -10.46 12.82 -7.30
CA LEU A 488 -10.94 12.25 -6.03
C LEU A 488 -10.86 13.26 -4.89
N ASN A 489 -9.78 14.04 -4.83
CA ASN A 489 -9.60 15.07 -3.81
C ASN A 489 -10.67 16.15 -3.87
N LEU A 490 -11.19 16.51 -5.05
CA LEU A 490 -12.31 17.46 -5.17
C LEU A 490 -13.58 16.94 -4.49
N PHE A 491 -13.89 15.65 -4.63
CA PHE A 491 -15.04 15.04 -3.95
C PHE A 491 -14.86 14.99 -2.43
N VAL A 492 -13.63 14.70 -1.96
CA VAL A 492 -13.32 14.65 -0.53
C VAL A 492 -13.35 16.07 0.09
N TRP A 493 -12.87 17.09 -0.64
CA TRP A 493 -13.02 18.50 -0.23
C TRP A 493 -14.48 18.92 -0.11
N ALA A 494 -15.34 18.50 -1.04
CA ALA A 494 -16.76 18.83 -0.99
C ALA A 494 -17.46 18.29 0.29
N GLN A 495 -16.92 17.24 0.91
CA GLN A 495 -17.42 16.67 2.17
C GLN A 495 -16.69 17.18 3.43
N ALA A 496 -15.77 18.14 3.30
CA ALA A 496 -14.95 18.64 4.41
C ALA A 496 -14.29 17.52 5.23
N SER A 497 -13.81 16.47 4.56
CA SER A 497 -13.15 15.33 5.21
C SER A 497 -11.66 15.59 5.42
N SER A 498 -11.12 15.13 6.55
CA SER A 498 -9.69 15.24 6.89
C SER A 498 -8.77 14.41 5.99
N THR A 499 -9.31 13.43 5.26
CA THR A 499 -8.56 12.69 4.22
C THR A 499 -8.21 13.56 3.02
N ALA A 500 -8.80 14.75 2.92
CA ALA A 500 -8.50 15.63 1.82
C ALA A 500 -7.09 16.21 1.94
N ILE A 501 -6.37 16.16 0.82
CA ILE A 501 -5.03 16.70 0.70
C ILE A 501 -5.14 18.23 0.66
N PRO A 502 -4.45 18.96 1.55
CA PRO A 502 -4.50 20.41 1.55
C PRO A 502 -3.83 20.97 0.30
N PHE A 503 -4.30 22.12 -0.17
CA PHE A 503 -3.86 22.74 -1.43
C PHE A 503 -2.35 22.92 -1.52
N GLY A 504 -1.71 23.34 -0.41
CA GLY A 504 -0.25 23.50 -0.37
C GLY A 504 0.51 22.20 -0.61
N THR A 505 0.00 21.06 -0.13
CA THR A 505 0.62 19.74 -0.38
C THR A 505 0.43 19.30 -1.83
N LEU A 506 -0.71 19.60 -2.45
CA LEU A 506 -0.89 19.35 -3.89
C LEU A 506 0.14 20.11 -4.73
N ILE A 507 0.36 21.40 -4.44
CA ILE A 507 1.41 22.19 -5.11
C ILE A 507 2.79 21.59 -4.87
N ALA A 508 3.10 21.19 -3.63
CA ALA A 508 4.39 20.58 -3.30
C ALA A 508 4.63 19.27 -4.09
N ILE A 509 3.61 18.43 -4.24
CA ILE A 509 3.69 17.19 -5.04
C ILE A 509 3.90 17.50 -6.52
N VAL A 510 3.19 18.48 -7.08
CA VAL A 510 3.38 18.92 -8.47
C VAL A 510 4.79 19.49 -8.69
N PHE A 511 5.28 20.29 -7.74
CA PHE A 511 6.64 20.82 -7.80
C PHE A 511 7.69 19.70 -7.78
N LEU A 512 7.54 18.74 -6.87
CA LEU A 512 8.42 17.57 -6.78
C LEU A 512 8.35 16.70 -8.05
N TRP A 513 7.17 16.54 -8.67
CA TRP A 513 7.02 15.84 -9.94
C TRP A 513 7.69 16.58 -11.10
N LEU A 514 7.36 17.86 -11.32
CA LEU A 514 7.84 18.62 -12.49
C LEU A 514 9.29 19.10 -12.36
N CYS A 515 9.73 19.51 -11.17
CA CYS A 515 11.04 20.11 -10.96
C CYS A 515 12.12 19.12 -10.54
N VAL A 516 11.74 17.95 -9.99
CA VAL A 516 12.72 16.92 -9.57
C VAL A 516 12.58 15.68 -10.44
N GLN A 517 11.39 15.06 -10.49
CA GLN A 517 11.24 13.78 -11.19
C GLN A 517 11.44 13.91 -12.71
N VAL A 518 10.85 14.91 -13.38
CA VAL A 518 10.98 15.07 -14.84
C VAL A 518 12.45 15.24 -15.27
N PRO A 519 13.28 16.11 -14.65
CA PRO A 519 14.72 16.15 -14.93
C PRO A 519 15.45 14.84 -14.67
N LEU A 520 15.12 14.11 -13.60
CA LEU A 520 15.72 12.80 -13.32
C LEU A 520 15.41 11.78 -14.43
N VAL A 521 14.17 11.74 -14.92
CA VAL A 521 13.77 10.90 -16.06
C VAL A 521 14.52 11.32 -17.33
N TYR A 522 14.71 12.62 -17.54
CA TYR A 522 15.49 13.14 -18.67
C TYR A 522 16.95 12.67 -18.63
N VAL A 523 17.60 12.75 -17.46
CA VAL A 523 18.98 12.27 -17.27
C VAL A 523 19.07 10.76 -17.53
N GLY A 524 18.11 9.99 -17.01
CA GLY A 524 18.04 8.54 -17.22
C GLY A 524 17.87 8.18 -18.69
N SER A 525 16.97 8.89 -19.38
CA SER A 525 16.71 8.71 -20.81
C SER A 525 17.89 9.11 -21.69
N TRP A 526 18.54 10.24 -21.40
CA TRP A 526 19.76 10.66 -22.09
C TRP A 526 20.87 9.61 -21.95
N TYR A 527 21.07 9.06 -20.75
CA TYR A 527 22.03 7.98 -20.51
C TYR A 527 21.64 6.70 -21.27
N GLY A 528 20.36 6.31 -21.21
CA GLY A 528 19.82 5.13 -21.90
C GLY A 528 19.89 5.20 -23.42
N PHE A 529 19.70 6.38 -24.01
CA PHE A 529 19.73 6.53 -25.47
C PHE A 529 21.15 6.75 -26.01
N GLN A 530 21.93 7.64 -25.38
CA GLN A 530 23.23 8.08 -25.91
C GLN A 530 24.37 7.12 -25.55
N LYS A 531 24.42 6.63 -24.30
CA LYS A 531 25.54 5.83 -23.80
C LYS A 531 25.27 4.33 -23.83
N SER A 532 24.03 3.90 -23.64
CA SER A 532 23.70 2.48 -23.69
C SER A 532 23.59 1.99 -25.13
N THR A 533 24.10 0.78 -25.38
CA THR A 533 23.74 0.02 -26.58
C THR A 533 22.26 -0.35 -26.53
N SER A 534 21.61 -0.30 -27.70
CA SER A 534 20.31 -0.92 -27.91
C SER A 534 20.39 -2.40 -27.56
N TRP A 535 19.25 -3.02 -27.27
CA TRP A 535 19.27 -4.47 -27.20
C TRP A 535 19.40 -5.02 -28.62
N GLU A 536 20.61 -5.48 -28.97
CA GLU A 536 20.90 -6.00 -30.31
C GLU A 536 20.12 -7.30 -30.54
N PRO A 537 19.22 -7.33 -31.54
CA PRO A 537 18.53 -8.56 -31.88
C PRO A 537 19.56 -9.56 -32.45
N PRO A 538 19.53 -10.84 -32.03
CA PRO A 538 20.48 -11.83 -32.51
C PRO A 538 20.31 -12.14 -34.01
N THR A 539 19.14 -11.84 -34.57
CA THR A 539 18.78 -12.19 -35.95
C THR A 539 18.31 -10.94 -36.71
N LYS A 540 18.63 -10.89 -38.01
CA LYS A 540 18.12 -9.84 -38.90
C LYS A 540 16.71 -10.18 -39.34
N THR A 541 15.86 -9.16 -39.39
CA THR A 541 14.48 -9.33 -39.84
C THR A 541 14.38 -9.38 -41.37
N SER A 542 13.47 -10.21 -41.88
CA SER A 542 13.09 -10.25 -43.29
C SER A 542 12.40 -8.95 -43.72
N SER A 543 12.35 -8.65 -45.02
CA SER A 543 11.56 -7.52 -45.53
C SER A 543 10.05 -7.79 -45.50
N ILE A 544 9.63 -9.01 -45.85
CA ILE A 544 8.22 -9.39 -45.98
C ILE A 544 7.75 -10.19 -44.75
N PRO A 545 6.71 -9.74 -44.02
CA PRO A 545 6.23 -10.46 -42.84
C PRO A 545 5.60 -11.78 -43.25
N ARG A 546 5.91 -12.86 -42.52
CA ARG A 546 5.17 -14.12 -42.63
C ARG A 546 3.70 -13.94 -42.22
N GLN A 547 2.81 -14.61 -42.94
CA GLN A 547 1.39 -14.65 -42.61
C GLN A 547 1.16 -15.54 -41.37
N ILE A 548 0.43 -15.02 -40.38
CA ILE A 548 0.12 -15.75 -39.15
C ILE A 548 -1.04 -16.72 -39.43
N PRO A 549 -0.91 -18.02 -39.07
CA PRO A 549 -1.98 -18.99 -39.26
C PRO A 549 -3.21 -18.67 -38.40
N GLN A 550 -4.37 -19.23 -38.75
CA GLN A 550 -5.59 -19.05 -37.95
C GLN A 550 -5.43 -19.72 -36.58
N GLN A 551 -5.42 -18.91 -35.53
CA GLN A 551 -5.33 -19.39 -34.15
C GLN A 551 -6.70 -19.82 -33.60
N SER A 552 -6.70 -20.86 -32.77
CA SER A 552 -7.86 -21.29 -32.00
C SER A 552 -8.42 -20.18 -31.10
N TRP A 553 -9.66 -20.34 -30.64
CA TRP A 553 -10.36 -19.28 -29.91
C TRP A 553 -9.71 -18.89 -28.58
N TYR A 554 -9.02 -19.83 -27.91
CA TYR A 554 -8.37 -19.67 -26.60
C TYR A 554 -6.92 -19.16 -26.69
N THR A 555 -6.27 -19.29 -27.86
CA THR A 555 -4.93 -18.76 -28.16
C THR A 555 -4.94 -17.31 -28.66
N ARG A 556 -6.13 -16.71 -28.79
CA ARG A 556 -6.27 -15.28 -29.10
C ARG A 556 -5.76 -14.42 -27.93
N GLY A 557 -4.86 -13.50 -28.24
CA GLY A 557 -4.06 -12.73 -27.27
C GLY A 557 -4.77 -12.26 -26.00
N LEU A 558 -5.90 -11.53 -26.10
CA LEU A 558 -6.61 -11.04 -24.90
C LEU A 558 -7.17 -12.16 -24.02
N ARG A 559 -7.69 -13.23 -24.63
CA ARG A 559 -8.30 -14.35 -23.89
C ARG A 559 -7.24 -15.21 -23.24
N THR A 560 -6.13 -15.44 -23.95
CA THR A 560 -4.94 -16.10 -23.40
C THR A 560 -4.37 -15.31 -22.23
N ALA A 561 -4.25 -13.99 -22.36
CA ALA A 561 -3.79 -13.14 -21.27
C ALA A 561 -4.68 -13.28 -20.02
N LEU A 562 -6.01 -13.21 -20.17
CA LEU A 562 -6.94 -13.36 -19.04
C LEU A 562 -6.85 -14.74 -18.37
N LEU A 563 -6.78 -15.83 -19.15
CA LEU A 563 -6.64 -17.19 -18.61
C LEU A 563 -5.30 -17.38 -17.89
N ALA A 564 -4.20 -16.91 -18.48
CA ALA A 564 -2.87 -16.97 -17.88
C ALA A 564 -2.78 -16.19 -16.57
N GLY A 565 -3.50 -15.06 -16.47
CA GLY A 565 -3.53 -14.20 -15.28
C GLY A 565 -4.16 -14.82 -14.04
N LEU A 566 -4.92 -15.92 -14.19
CA LEU A 566 -5.53 -16.63 -13.08
C LEU A 566 -4.48 -17.31 -12.20
N ILE A 567 -3.36 -17.76 -12.79
CA ILE A 567 -2.29 -18.46 -12.07
C ILE A 567 -1.58 -17.51 -11.09
N PRO A 568 -1.02 -16.34 -11.51
CA PRO A 568 -0.45 -15.39 -10.56
C PRO A 568 -1.46 -14.88 -9.53
N PHE A 569 -2.74 -14.75 -9.90
CA PHE A 569 -3.80 -14.38 -8.95
C PHE A 569 -3.98 -15.45 -7.85
N ALA A 570 -4.03 -16.73 -8.23
CA ALA A 570 -4.15 -17.83 -7.27
C ALA A 570 -2.96 -17.88 -6.28
N VAL A 571 -1.75 -17.55 -6.75
CA VAL A 571 -0.53 -17.48 -5.92
C VAL A 571 -0.59 -16.37 -4.87
N ILE A 572 -1.23 -15.25 -5.14
CA ILE A 572 -1.31 -14.11 -4.20
C ILE A 572 -2.61 -14.05 -3.41
N PHE A 573 -3.62 -14.85 -3.76
CA PHE A 573 -4.99 -14.72 -3.26
C PHE A 573 -5.08 -14.69 -1.72
N ILE A 574 -4.36 -15.58 -1.03
CA ILE A 574 -4.42 -15.65 0.44
C ILE A 574 -3.79 -14.42 1.10
N GLU A 575 -2.67 -13.93 0.58
CA GLU A 575 -2.04 -12.72 1.11
C GLU A 575 -2.82 -11.46 0.76
N LEU A 576 -3.48 -11.45 -0.40
CA LEU A 576 -4.39 -10.39 -0.77
C LEU A 576 -5.54 -10.25 0.25
N LEU A 577 -6.10 -11.35 0.76
CA LEU A 577 -7.11 -11.31 1.83
C LEU A 577 -6.60 -10.55 3.06
N PHE A 578 -5.38 -10.85 3.52
CA PHE A 578 -4.79 -10.21 4.69
C PHE A 578 -4.46 -8.74 4.48
N VAL A 579 -3.95 -8.39 3.29
CA VAL A 579 -3.72 -6.99 2.92
C VAL A 579 -5.03 -6.23 2.91
N PHE A 580 -6.10 -6.80 2.35
CA PHE A 580 -7.41 -6.17 2.29
C PHE A 580 -8.04 -5.99 3.68
N GLN A 581 -7.95 -7.01 4.54
CA GLN A 581 -8.38 -6.90 5.93
C GLN A 581 -7.62 -5.77 6.66
N SER A 582 -6.30 -5.70 6.51
CA SER A 582 -5.48 -4.69 7.18
C SER A 582 -5.71 -3.27 6.67
N VAL A 583 -5.93 -3.10 5.35
CA VAL A 583 -6.12 -1.78 4.72
C VAL A 583 -7.55 -1.28 4.88
N TYR A 584 -8.55 -2.14 4.72
CA TYR A 584 -9.95 -1.71 4.63
C TYR A 584 -10.81 -2.04 5.86
N GLN A 585 -10.53 -3.11 6.61
CA GLN A 585 -11.33 -3.48 7.78
C GLN A 585 -10.72 -2.95 9.07
N ASP A 586 -9.42 -3.15 9.29
CA ASP A 586 -8.83 -2.83 10.59
C ASP A 586 -8.49 -1.35 10.77
N LYS A 587 -8.43 -0.56 9.67
CA LYS A 587 -8.20 0.92 9.48
C LYS A 587 -7.18 1.66 10.37
N SER A 588 -6.67 1.01 11.39
CA SER A 588 -5.62 1.39 12.33
C SER A 588 -4.27 1.46 11.61
N GLY A 589 -4.15 0.85 10.43
CA GLY A 589 -3.09 1.10 9.45
C GLY A 589 -1.70 0.73 9.93
N TYR A 590 -1.61 -0.37 10.70
CA TYR A 590 -0.36 -1.01 11.07
C TYR A 590 -0.34 -2.45 10.53
N TYR A 591 0.05 -2.61 9.27
CA TYR A 591 0.43 -3.93 8.75
C TYR A 591 1.84 -4.23 9.26
N TYR A 592 2.00 -5.28 10.06
CA TYR A 592 3.30 -5.62 10.68
C TYR A 592 4.02 -6.77 9.95
N VAL A 593 3.32 -7.47 9.07
CA VAL A 593 3.75 -8.75 8.48
C VAL A 593 4.58 -8.54 7.19
N PHE A 594 5.44 -7.51 7.16
CA PHE A 594 6.23 -7.14 5.97
C PHE A 594 7.21 -8.23 5.52
N GLY A 595 7.69 -9.08 6.44
CA GLY A 595 8.57 -10.20 6.11
C GLY A 595 7.88 -11.24 5.21
N PHE A 596 6.63 -11.62 5.51
CA PHE A 596 5.88 -12.55 4.68
C PHE A 596 5.51 -11.90 3.34
N LEU A 597 5.13 -10.62 3.35
CA LEU A 597 4.88 -9.85 2.13
C LEU A 597 6.10 -9.84 1.20
N ALA A 598 7.33 -9.76 1.73
CA ALA A 598 8.56 -9.82 0.95
C ALA A 598 8.78 -11.17 0.26
N VAL A 599 8.56 -12.27 0.99
CA VAL A 599 8.64 -13.63 0.43
C VAL A 599 7.61 -13.81 -0.68
N VAL A 600 6.36 -13.43 -0.42
CA VAL A 600 5.26 -13.59 -1.38
C VAL A 600 5.45 -12.71 -2.60
N SER A 601 5.94 -11.47 -2.43
CA SER A 601 6.27 -10.59 -3.55
C SER A 601 7.37 -11.19 -4.44
N THR A 602 8.34 -11.89 -3.86
CA THR A 602 9.39 -12.60 -4.61
C THR A 602 8.80 -13.77 -5.39
N ILE A 603 7.98 -14.60 -4.75
CA ILE A 603 7.29 -15.73 -5.41
C ILE A 603 6.40 -15.24 -6.55
N LEU A 604 5.70 -14.12 -6.36
CA LEU A 604 4.88 -13.50 -7.40
C LEU A 604 5.72 -13.09 -8.62
N ILE A 605 6.86 -12.41 -8.43
CA ILE A 605 7.72 -11.98 -9.54
C ILE A 605 8.18 -13.20 -10.35
N VAL A 606 8.60 -14.26 -9.68
CA VAL A 606 9.01 -15.53 -10.32
C VAL A 606 7.84 -16.17 -11.07
N THR A 607 6.67 -16.27 -10.42
CA THR A 607 5.46 -16.84 -11.04
C THR A 607 5.04 -16.07 -12.30
N VAL A 608 5.07 -14.73 -12.26
CA VAL A 608 4.75 -13.90 -13.42
C VAL A 608 5.76 -14.12 -14.54
N ALA A 609 7.06 -14.23 -14.22
CA ALA A 609 8.09 -14.54 -15.21
C ALA A 609 7.88 -15.92 -15.86
N GLU A 610 7.54 -16.95 -15.08
CA GLU A 610 7.32 -18.30 -15.58
C GLU A 610 6.07 -18.41 -16.46
N VAL A 611 4.94 -17.86 -15.99
CA VAL A 611 3.68 -17.87 -16.73
C VAL A 611 3.83 -17.11 -18.05
N THR A 612 4.55 -15.99 -18.05
CA THR A 612 4.79 -15.21 -19.28
C THR A 612 5.71 -15.97 -20.25
N VAL A 613 6.81 -16.54 -19.78
CA VAL A 613 7.70 -17.37 -20.61
C VAL A 613 6.96 -18.56 -21.23
N MET A 614 6.18 -19.28 -20.42
CA MET A 614 5.37 -20.42 -20.90
C MET A 614 4.39 -20.00 -22.00
N ASN A 615 3.61 -18.92 -21.77
CA ASN A 615 2.63 -18.47 -22.76
C ASN A 615 3.28 -17.96 -24.05
N ILE A 616 4.41 -17.25 -23.95
CA ILE A 616 5.13 -16.75 -25.12
C ILE A 616 5.75 -17.91 -25.90
N TYR A 617 6.25 -18.95 -25.23
CA TYR A 617 6.72 -20.15 -25.90
C TYR A 617 5.61 -20.83 -26.70
N VAL A 618 4.44 -21.05 -26.09
CA VAL A 618 3.27 -21.64 -26.78
C VAL A 618 2.82 -20.76 -27.95
N GLN A 619 2.85 -19.42 -27.78
CA GLN A 619 2.53 -18.47 -28.85
C GLN A 619 3.52 -18.60 -30.02
N LEU A 620 4.82 -18.72 -29.75
CA LEU A 620 5.84 -18.88 -30.78
C LEU A 620 5.75 -20.25 -31.48
N CYS A 621 5.40 -21.32 -30.76
CA CYS A 621 5.09 -22.62 -31.36
C CYS A 621 3.91 -22.52 -32.33
N SER A 622 2.90 -21.68 -32.04
CA SER A 622 1.78 -21.41 -32.96
C SER A 622 2.10 -20.45 -34.12
N GLU A 623 3.38 -20.27 -34.46
CA GLU A 623 3.89 -19.39 -35.51
C GLU A 623 3.51 -17.91 -35.39
N ASN A 624 3.17 -17.44 -34.18
CA ASN A 624 2.77 -16.06 -33.97
C ASN A 624 3.92 -15.24 -33.35
N TYR A 625 4.53 -14.38 -34.15
CA TYR A 625 5.66 -13.53 -33.75
C TYR A 625 5.24 -12.24 -33.00
N ASN A 626 3.94 -11.94 -32.83
CA ASN A 626 3.47 -10.72 -32.15
C ASN A 626 3.51 -10.87 -30.62
N TRP A 627 4.69 -11.15 -30.06
CA TRP A 627 4.87 -11.45 -28.63
C TRP A 627 5.08 -10.21 -27.76
N TRP A 628 5.51 -9.06 -28.32
CA TRP A 628 5.84 -7.86 -27.55
C TRP A 628 4.71 -7.36 -26.64
N TRP A 629 3.55 -7.03 -27.20
CA TRP A 629 2.38 -6.60 -26.40
C TRP A 629 1.75 -7.75 -25.62
N GLN A 630 1.80 -8.97 -26.16
CA GLN A 630 1.25 -10.13 -25.49
C GLN A 630 2.00 -10.43 -24.18
N SER A 631 3.33 -10.36 -24.18
CA SER A 631 4.13 -10.56 -22.96
C SER A 631 3.78 -9.57 -21.85
N PHE A 632 3.57 -8.29 -22.23
CA PHE A 632 3.14 -7.26 -21.30
C PHE A 632 1.72 -7.51 -20.77
N MET A 633 0.77 -7.85 -21.65
CA MET A 633 -0.62 -8.13 -21.27
C MET A 633 -0.76 -9.40 -20.43
N VAL A 634 -0.04 -10.47 -20.76
CA VAL A 634 -0.04 -11.72 -19.99
C VAL A 634 0.56 -11.50 -18.60
N GLY A 635 1.63 -10.71 -18.48
CA GLY A 635 2.18 -10.36 -17.17
C GLY A 635 1.21 -9.53 -16.33
N GLY A 636 0.56 -8.53 -16.95
CA GLY A 636 -0.35 -7.60 -16.29
C GLY A 636 -1.78 -8.11 -16.05
N SER A 637 -2.19 -9.21 -16.68
CA SER A 637 -3.60 -9.66 -16.68
C SER A 637 -4.12 -10.09 -15.30
N SER A 638 -3.23 -10.51 -14.40
CA SER A 638 -3.60 -10.81 -13.01
C SER A 638 -4.25 -9.61 -12.29
N ALA A 639 -3.99 -8.37 -12.73
CA ALA A 639 -4.64 -7.17 -12.20
C ALA A 639 -6.16 -7.16 -12.42
N VAL A 640 -6.65 -7.76 -13.50
CA VAL A 640 -8.08 -7.86 -13.79
C VAL A 640 -8.77 -8.77 -12.77
N TRP A 641 -8.12 -9.89 -12.44
CA TRP A 641 -8.62 -10.81 -11.41
C TRP A 641 -8.61 -10.19 -10.02
N VAL A 642 -7.56 -9.43 -9.68
CA VAL A 642 -7.53 -8.65 -8.44
C VAL A 642 -8.67 -7.63 -8.41
N PHE A 643 -8.96 -6.92 -9.51
CA PHE A 643 -10.07 -5.97 -9.55
C PHE A 643 -11.45 -6.65 -9.42
N LEU A 644 -11.67 -7.80 -10.07
CA LEU A 644 -12.90 -8.58 -9.90
C LEU A 644 -13.06 -9.06 -8.44
N TYR A 645 -11.96 -9.43 -7.80
CA TYR A 645 -11.94 -9.73 -6.38
C TYR A 645 -12.30 -8.52 -5.52
N CYS A 646 -11.83 -7.30 -5.85
CA CYS A 646 -12.25 -6.07 -5.15
C CYS A 646 -13.76 -5.85 -5.23
N VAL A 647 -14.38 -6.12 -6.40
CA VAL A 647 -15.83 -6.02 -6.58
C VAL A 647 -16.54 -7.02 -5.68
N TRP A 648 -16.12 -8.28 -5.68
CA TRP A 648 -16.69 -9.30 -4.79
C TRP A 648 -16.52 -8.93 -3.30
N TYR A 649 -15.33 -8.46 -2.92
CA TYR A 649 -15.00 -8.09 -1.54
C TYR A 649 -15.85 -6.92 -1.06
N TYR A 650 -16.12 -5.94 -1.93
CA TYR A 650 -17.02 -4.81 -1.64
C TYR A 650 -18.43 -5.26 -1.27
N PHE A 651 -19.03 -6.19 -2.03
CA PHE A 651 -20.42 -6.60 -1.81
C PHE A 651 -20.58 -7.66 -0.70
N VAL A 652 -19.58 -8.51 -0.49
CA VAL A 652 -19.69 -9.68 0.41
C VAL A 652 -19.06 -9.44 1.78
N LYS A 653 -17.99 -8.64 1.85
CA LYS A 653 -17.19 -8.47 3.08
C LYS A 653 -17.24 -7.06 3.65
N LEU A 654 -17.36 -6.03 2.82
CA LEU A 654 -17.49 -4.66 3.32
C LEU A 654 -18.95 -4.26 3.49
N HIS A 655 -19.28 -3.76 4.67
CA HIS A 655 -20.52 -3.07 4.94
C HIS A 655 -20.33 -1.55 4.80
N ILE A 656 -19.82 -1.09 3.65
CA ILE A 656 -19.64 0.34 3.42
C ILE A 656 -20.99 1.03 3.25
N SER A 657 -21.26 2.05 4.06
CA SER A 657 -22.38 2.97 3.88
C SER A 657 -21.95 4.22 3.10
N GLY A 658 -22.84 4.71 2.23
CA GLY A 658 -22.67 5.96 1.51
C GLY A 658 -22.04 5.84 0.11
N PHE A 659 -22.62 6.59 -0.84
CA PHE A 659 -22.21 6.59 -2.24
C PHE A 659 -20.76 7.04 -2.45
N LEU A 660 -20.33 8.10 -1.77
CA LEU A 660 -18.97 8.62 -1.92
C LEU A 660 -17.91 7.63 -1.42
N SER A 661 -18.16 6.96 -0.29
CA SER A 661 -17.27 5.92 0.23
C SER A 661 -17.08 4.78 -0.78
N GLY A 662 -18.16 4.41 -1.50
CA GLY A 662 -18.10 3.44 -2.60
C GLY A 662 -17.25 3.93 -3.78
N ILE A 663 -17.43 5.17 -4.25
CA ILE A 663 -16.60 5.75 -5.32
C ILE A 663 -15.11 5.76 -4.92
N LEU A 664 -14.80 6.19 -3.70
CA LEU A 664 -13.42 6.22 -3.20
C LEU A 664 -12.82 4.81 -3.19
N PHE A 665 -13.55 3.81 -2.70
CA PHE A 665 -13.11 2.42 -2.68
C PHE A 665 -12.78 1.89 -4.09
N PHE A 666 -13.72 2.01 -5.04
CA PHE A 666 -13.52 1.52 -6.40
C PHE A 666 -12.41 2.27 -7.14
N SER A 667 -12.29 3.58 -6.93
CA SER A 667 -11.28 4.39 -7.61
C SER A 667 -9.87 4.11 -7.06
N TYR A 668 -9.71 4.01 -5.73
CA TYR A 668 -8.43 3.62 -5.13
C TYR A 668 -8.04 2.19 -5.52
N SER A 669 -9.00 1.26 -5.53
CA SER A 669 -8.77 -0.12 -5.96
C SER A 669 -8.36 -0.21 -7.43
N PHE A 670 -9.02 0.55 -8.31
CA PHE A 670 -8.67 0.59 -9.73
C PHE A 670 -7.26 1.13 -9.94
N MET A 671 -6.89 2.23 -9.27
CA MET A 671 -5.53 2.77 -9.33
C MET A 671 -4.49 1.77 -8.84
N ALA A 672 -4.76 1.07 -7.72
CA ALA A 672 -3.88 0.02 -7.21
C ALA A 672 -3.72 -1.14 -8.21
N CYS A 673 -4.79 -1.56 -8.87
CA CYS A 673 -4.73 -2.57 -9.93
C CYS A 673 -3.95 -2.10 -11.16
N CYS A 674 -4.07 -0.83 -11.56
CA CYS A 674 -3.24 -0.27 -12.65
C CYS A 674 -1.76 -0.27 -12.29
N VAL A 675 -1.40 0.16 -11.08
CA VAL A 675 -0.01 0.13 -10.57
C VAL A 675 0.52 -1.31 -10.58
N TYR A 676 -0.25 -2.24 -10.03
CA TYR A 676 0.08 -3.66 -9.99
C TYR A 676 0.26 -4.25 -11.39
N GLY A 677 -0.68 -3.97 -12.31
CA GLY A 677 -0.64 -4.46 -13.70
C GLY A 677 0.53 -3.90 -14.52
N LEU A 678 0.95 -2.65 -14.29
CA LEU A 678 2.15 -2.08 -14.93
C LEU A 678 3.43 -2.74 -14.41
N LEU A 679 3.49 -3.02 -13.11
CA LEU A 679 4.62 -3.70 -12.47
C LEU A 679 4.76 -5.12 -13.01
N THR A 680 3.70 -5.93 -12.93
CA THR A 680 3.72 -7.33 -13.38
C THR A 680 3.82 -7.45 -14.90
N GLY A 681 3.21 -6.55 -15.65
CA GLY A 681 3.37 -6.45 -17.11
C GLY A 681 4.81 -6.18 -17.53
N THR A 682 5.54 -5.33 -16.77
CA THR A 682 6.96 -5.06 -17.04
C THR A 682 7.84 -6.26 -16.72
N VAL A 683 7.58 -6.96 -15.61
CA VAL A 683 8.26 -8.24 -15.30
C VAL A 683 8.05 -9.24 -16.43
N GLY A 684 6.81 -9.37 -16.92
CA GLY A 684 6.47 -10.25 -18.03
C GLY A 684 7.20 -9.90 -19.33
N PHE A 685 7.23 -8.61 -19.68
CA PHE A 685 7.93 -8.13 -20.87
C PHE A 685 9.44 -8.40 -20.79
N LEU A 686 10.10 -8.08 -19.67
CA LEU A 686 11.54 -8.27 -19.51
C LEU A 686 11.93 -9.75 -19.49
N SER A 687 11.11 -10.59 -18.86
CA SER A 687 11.33 -12.04 -18.81
C SER A 687 11.16 -12.69 -20.18
N ALA A 688 10.08 -12.32 -20.89
CA ALA A 688 9.85 -12.76 -22.27
C ALA A 688 10.98 -12.28 -23.20
N TYR A 689 11.43 -11.03 -23.07
CA TYR A 689 12.55 -10.51 -23.85
C TYR A 689 13.84 -11.32 -23.64
N ALA A 690 14.18 -11.61 -22.39
CA ALA A 690 15.35 -12.42 -22.05
C ALA A 690 15.25 -13.85 -22.60
N PHE A 691 14.06 -14.45 -22.51
CA PHE A 691 13.79 -15.79 -23.03
C PHE A 691 13.86 -15.87 -24.55
N VAL A 692 13.18 -14.97 -25.26
CA VAL A 692 13.17 -14.93 -26.73
C VAL A 692 14.59 -14.68 -27.24
N ARG A 693 15.32 -13.75 -26.63
CA ARG A 693 16.73 -13.55 -26.98
C ARG A 693 17.54 -14.83 -26.82
N ARG A 694 17.38 -15.54 -25.71
CA ARG A 694 18.14 -16.77 -25.41
C ARG A 694 17.82 -17.92 -26.38
N ILE A 695 16.59 -17.99 -26.90
CA ILE A 695 16.18 -19.05 -27.82
C ILE A 695 16.69 -18.81 -29.25
N TYR A 696 16.83 -17.55 -29.68
CA TYR A 696 17.28 -17.20 -31.03
C TYR A 696 18.74 -16.70 -31.09
N GLY A 697 19.47 -16.66 -29.96
CA GLY A 697 20.85 -16.14 -29.86
C GLY A 697 21.59 -16.41 -28.55
#